data_AF-A0A0F9JQL4-F1
#
_entry.id   AF-A0A0F9JQL4-F1
#
_cell.length_a   1.000
_cell.length_b   1.000
_cell.length_c   1.000
_cell.angle_alpha   90.00
_cell.angle_beta   90.00
_cell.angle_gamma   90.00
#
_symmetry.space_group_name_H-M   'P 1'
#
loop_
_entity.id
_entity.type
_entity.pdbx_description
1 polymer ?
#
loop_
_entity_poly.entity_id
_entity_poly.type
_entity_poly.pdbx_seq_one_letter_code
_entity_poly.pdbx_strand_id
1 'polypeptide(L)'
;MNLFKAFTKALSAMRHTGASNFLLGFLSRTKFDYAKEVGTGIDSSVVTAPVQWIQRAFTEAWLRVVKRKGDEIEEVVNHDLVALIDTPNPGYSGLDLWSATVFSYLTAGNAYWLKIRNDSGKVVELWYVPHWRMTPKWPENGMEFISHYEYNHGAGTPSKVPPEDVVHFRAGIDPRNTRLGISPIHGAIREIFMDLESSNWVSSLLRNQGVPGLVISPDGETSVAPADVTATKTWFKEAFTGDRRGAPLIMGGKTKVEQYGFNPQQMDLSVVRDVAEERVCSCLGIPAAIVGFGAGLQSTKVGATMNEMRKLAWINGIIPIHRSFADTLQRSLMPDFMRGQSNNEVVEFDTSQVTALEEDMNLRATRWNTLIVGGWALVSDGRRAMGLDVTPADEVYLRGLATIEVPAGASMALPINQDAKGNVIPLLAYQRGGQKSDHSPTEERLALRRSHKPTQAQARFVAMMARQQPGLVELFERRLIAFFEKMGRDVAAVALPILQETFKASAEDMIIVERILGGASMEVSEAVLRETYEAVYLEVAKSSGEAAEALGLSTGLPDPVARAVVSAGGRRAGLIDMTERAKTSLFNAIAEGRAAGEGADALARRVRVDIERGRYRDVQTRAKVIARTETAFAQSTSTIERSREAGVQQAMVFDNRTGFDDDICSAMDGITVTLDEAQALAADEHPNGTRSFSPLIQADQQE
;
A
#
# COMPACT_ATOMS: atom_id res chain seq x y z
N MET A 1 -45.11 -29.51 -35.61
CA MET A 1 -43.64 -29.64 -35.77
C MET A 1 -42.91 -28.31 -36.04
N ASN A 2 -43.52 -27.34 -36.76
CA ASN A 2 -42.87 -26.04 -37.04
C ASN A 2 -42.88 -25.02 -35.89
N LEU A 3 -43.88 -25.02 -35.01
CA LEU A 3 -43.88 -24.15 -33.82
C LEU A 3 -42.79 -24.53 -32.82
N PHE A 4 -42.55 -25.83 -32.60
CA PHE A 4 -41.51 -26.30 -31.68
C PHE A 4 -40.09 -25.96 -32.17
N LYS A 5 -39.85 -25.97 -33.49
CA LYS A 5 -38.59 -25.50 -34.12
C LYS A 5 -38.41 -23.99 -34.03
N ALA A 6 -39.48 -23.20 -34.18
CA ALA A 6 -39.43 -21.75 -34.00
C ALA A 6 -39.19 -21.35 -32.52
N PHE A 7 -39.78 -22.09 -31.58
CA PHE A 7 -39.63 -21.87 -30.14
C PHE A 7 -38.23 -22.25 -29.64
N THR A 8 -37.67 -23.37 -30.13
CA THR A 8 -36.26 -23.75 -29.86
C THR A 8 -35.26 -22.78 -30.48
N LYS A 9 -35.53 -22.24 -31.68
CA LYS A 9 -34.67 -21.22 -32.29
C LYS A 9 -34.71 -19.88 -31.53
N ALA A 10 -35.87 -19.49 -31.01
CA ALA A 10 -36.04 -18.27 -30.19
C ALA A 10 -35.30 -18.34 -28.83
N LEU A 11 -35.24 -19.52 -28.20
CA LEU A 11 -34.44 -19.78 -27.00
C LEU A 11 -32.93 -19.89 -27.31
N SER A 12 -32.56 -20.46 -28.47
CA SER A 12 -31.14 -20.54 -28.89
C SER A 12 -30.54 -19.20 -29.31
N ALA A 13 -31.37 -18.24 -29.74
CA ALA A 13 -30.93 -16.96 -30.27
C ALA A 13 -30.86 -15.82 -29.24
N MET A 14 -31.09 -16.11 -27.93
CA MET A 14 -31.13 -15.12 -26.84
C MET A 14 -31.75 -13.79 -27.27
N ARG A 15 -33.05 -13.82 -27.56
CA ARG A 15 -33.83 -12.65 -28.00
C ARG A 15 -34.02 -11.66 -26.86
N HIS A 16 -32.99 -10.85 -26.61
CA HIS A 16 -33.13 -9.59 -25.90
C HIS A 16 -33.44 -8.54 -26.96
N THR A 17 -34.72 -8.17 -27.10
CA THR A 17 -35.09 -6.94 -27.79
C THR A 17 -34.27 -5.83 -27.15
N GLY A 18 -33.37 -5.21 -27.92
CA GLY A 18 -32.53 -4.15 -27.39
C GLY A 18 -33.43 -3.14 -26.70
N ALA A 19 -33.24 -2.94 -25.39
CA ALA A 19 -33.84 -1.79 -24.75
C ALA A 19 -33.32 -0.59 -25.53
N SER A 20 -34.24 0.20 -26.11
CA SER A 20 -33.85 1.46 -26.71
C SER A 20 -33.05 2.24 -25.67
N ASN A 21 -31.97 2.90 -26.10
CA ASN A 21 -31.18 3.83 -25.27
C ASN A 21 -32.03 4.93 -24.57
N PHE A 22 -33.34 4.94 -24.82
CA PHE A 22 -34.32 5.87 -24.30
C PHE A 22 -34.74 5.61 -22.85
N LEU A 23 -34.64 4.37 -22.32
CA LEU A 23 -35.24 4.03 -21.01
C LEU A 23 -34.24 3.91 -19.84
N LEU A 24 -32.94 4.10 -20.05
CA LEU A 24 -31.92 4.00 -18.98
C LEU A 24 -31.09 5.29 -18.78
N GLY A 25 -31.47 6.40 -19.40
CA GLY A 25 -30.94 7.75 -19.12
C GLY A 25 -31.27 8.30 -17.71
N PHE A 26 -31.76 7.45 -16.80
CA PHE A 26 -32.36 7.83 -15.52
C PHE A 26 -31.51 7.47 -14.30
N LEU A 27 -30.18 7.54 -14.41
CA LEU A 27 -29.35 7.98 -13.27
C LEU A 27 -29.10 9.50 -13.32
N SER A 28 -29.99 10.27 -13.96
CA SER A 28 -29.90 11.73 -14.00
C SER A 28 -30.53 12.34 -12.74
N ARG A 29 -29.80 12.27 -11.62
CA ARG A 29 -29.95 13.29 -10.56
C ARG A 29 -29.56 14.70 -11.07
N THR A 30 -28.95 14.77 -12.26
CA THR A 30 -28.48 16.00 -12.90
C THR A 30 -28.74 15.95 -14.42
N LYS A 31 -29.03 17.11 -15.03
CA LYS A 31 -29.13 17.26 -16.50
C LYS A 31 -27.76 17.35 -17.21
N PHE A 32 -26.68 17.41 -16.44
CA PHE A 32 -25.31 17.51 -16.94
C PHE A 32 -24.79 16.14 -17.39
N ASP A 33 -24.25 16.08 -18.61
CA ASP A 33 -23.70 14.86 -19.22
C ASP A 33 -22.19 14.78 -18.99
N TYR A 34 -21.81 14.18 -17.86
CA TYR A 34 -20.40 13.99 -17.50
C TYR A 34 -19.64 13.13 -18.51
N ALA A 35 -20.29 12.15 -19.15
CA ALA A 35 -19.62 11.25 -20.09
C ALA A 35 -19.20 12.00 -21.35
N LYS A 36 -20.02 12.95 -21.80
CA LYS A 36 -19.68 13.82 -22.94
C LYS A 36 -18.48 14.72 -22.64
N GLU A 37 -18.43 15.33 -21.45
CA GLU A 37 -17.36 16.26 -21.06
C GLU A 37 -16.02 15.56 -20.81
N VAL A 38 -16.03 14.36 -20.22
CA VAL A 38 -14.82 13.54 -20.06
C VAL A 38 -14.34 12.96 -21.40
N GLY A 39 -15.26 12.75 -22.34
CA GLY A 39 -14.94 12.17 -23.64
C GLY A 39 -14.37 10.76 -23.53
N THR A 40 -13.24 10.51 -24.18
CA THR A 40 -12.56 9.20 -24.19
C THR A 40 -11.67 8.98 -22.96
N GLY A 41 -11.49 10.00 -22.10
CA GLY A 41 -10.58 9.95 -20.95
C GLY A 41 -9.08 10.04 -21.31
N ILE A 42 -8.73 10.26 -22.58
CA ILE A 42 -7.32 10.37 -23.03
C ILE A 42 -6.63 11.60 -22.40
N ASP A 43 -7.35 12.71 -22.26
CA ASP A 43 -6.79 13.95 -21.72
C ASP A 43 -6.69 13.93 -20.17
N SER A 44 -7.09 12.82 -19.54
CA SER A 44 -7.10 12.68 -18.10
C SER A 44 -5.92 11.84 -17.60
N SER A 45 -5.04 12.44 -16.80
CA SER A 45 -3.89 11.73 -16.20
C SER A 45 -4.33 10.64 -15.23
N VAL A 46 -5.43 10.85 -14.50
CA VAL A 46 -5.95 9.87 -13.54
C VAL A 46 -6.43 8.59 -14.22
N VAL A 47 -6.81 8.67 -15.51
CA VAL A 47 -7.19 7.52 -16.35
C VAL A 47 -5.99 6.96 -17.12
N THR A 48 -5.19 7.81 -17.75
CA THR A 48 -4.10 7.35 -18.63
C THR A 48 -2.95 6.73 -17.88
N ALA A 49 -2.58 7.23 -16.70
CA ALA A 49 -1.48 6.66 -15.90
C ALA A 49 -1.72 5.18 -15.50
N PRO A 50 -2.87 4.80 -14.91
CA PRO A 50 -3.13 3.40 -14.58
C PRO A 50 -3.30 2.52 -15.83
N VAL A 51 -3.91 3.03 -16.90
CA VAL A 51 -4.04 2.29 -18.17
C VAL A 51 -2.66 2.01 -18.78
N GLN A 52 -1.77 3.00 -18.81
CA GLN A 52 -0.41 2.82 -19.31
C GLN A 52 0.43 1.87 -18.45
N TRP A 53 0.19 1.86 -17.14
CA TRP A 53 0.80 0.85 -16.27
C TRP A 53 0.34 -0.56 -16.66
N ILE A 54 -0.98 -0.76 -16.85
CA ILE A 54 -1.53 -2.04 -17.29
C ILE A 54 -0.99 -2.43 -18.67
N GLN A 55 -0.89 -1.50 -19.62
CA GLN A 55 -0.36 -1.77 -20.96
C GLN A 55 1.08 -2.33 -20.91
N ARG A 56 1.94 -1.76 -20.06
CA ARG A 56 3.32 -2.26 -19.88
C ARG A 56 3.36 -3.62 -19.18
N ALA A 57 2.59 -3.79 -18.11
CA ALA A 57 2.56 -5.05 -17.37
C ALA A 57 1.94 -6.19 -18.19
N PHE A 58 0.90 -5.90 -18.99
CA PHE A 58 0.20 -6.88 -19.82
C PHE A 58 1.15 -7.61 -20.78
N THR A 59 2.14 -6.89 -21.32
CA THR A 59 3.11 -7.44 -22.28
C THR A 59 4.25 -8.26 -21.66
N GLU A 60 4.37 -8.30 -20.31
CA GLU A 60 5.37 -9.13 -19.63
C GLU A 60 5.03 -10.63 -19.74
N ALA A 61 3.75 -10.98 -19.88
CA ALA A 61 3.33 -12.36 -20.13
C ALA A 61 3.26 -12.62 -21.64
N TRP A 62 3.86 -13.72 -22.08
CA TRP A 62 3.89 -14.07 -23.50
C TRP A 62 2.67 -14.88 -23.90
N LEU A 63 2.14 -14.58 -25.09
CA LEU A 63 1.06 -15.37 -25.67
C LEU A 63 1.64 -16.68 -26.20
N ARG A 64 1.02 -17.81 -25.85
CA ARG A 64 1.36 -19.13 -26.41
C ARG A 64 0.12 -19.93 -26.74
N VAL A 65 0.32 -20.95 -27.56
CA VAL A 65 -0.68 -21.97 -27.86
C VAL A 65 -0.21 -23.27 -27.25
N VAL A 66 -1.06 -23.90 -26.44
CA VAL A 66 -0.76 -25.17 -25.78
C VAL A 66 -1.74 -26.24 -26.23
N LYS A 67 -1.25 -27.47 -26.34
CA LYS A 67 -2.06 -28.65 -26.60
C LYS A 67 -2.31 -29.38 -25.29
N ARG A 68 -3.58 -29.50 -24.91
CA ARG A 68 -3.97 -30.23 -23.69
C ARG A 68 -4.24 -31.70 -24.01
N LYS A 69 -3.53 -32.61 -23.34
CA LYS A 69 -3.72 -34.07 -23.45
C LYS A 69 -3.86 -34.66 -22.04
N GLY A 70 -5.06 -34.56 -21.48
CA GLY A 70 -5.28 -34.89 -20.06
C GLY A 70 -4.66 -33.82 -19.16
N ASP A 71 -3.79 -34.22 -18.24
CA ASP A 71 -3.03 -33.31 -17.35
C ASP A 71 -1.72 -32.82 -17.97
N GLU A 72 -1.29 -33.39 -19.10
CA GLU A 72 -0.11 -32.93 -19.82
C GLU A 72 -0.44 -31.72 -20.71
N ILE A 73 0.33 -30.65 -20.53
CA ILE A 73 0.29 -29.42 -21.33
C ILE A 73 1.57 -29.38 -22.16
N GLU A 74 1.43 -29.49 -23.48
CA GLU A 74 2.55 -29.41 -24.42
C GLU A 74 2.46 -28.09 -25.18
N GLU A 75 3.53 -27.29 -25.18
CA GLU A 75 3.56 -26.02 -25.92
C GLU A 75 3.74 -26.26 -27.42
N VAL A 76 2.89 -25.64 -28.24
CA VAL A 76 3.01 -25.67 -29.70
C VAL A 76 3.93 -24.54 -30.13
N VAL A 77 5.22 -24.86 -30.26
CA VAL A 77 6.25 -23.90 -30.66
C VAL A 77 5.99 -23.38 -32.08
N ASN A 78 6.16 -22.07 -32.29
CA ASN A 78 6.01 -21.38 -33.59
C ASN A 78 4.61 -21.51 -34.23
N HIS A 79 3.55 -21.39 -33.44
CA HIS A 79 2.19 -21.42 -33.96
C HIS A 79 1.88 -20.15 -34.81
N ASP A 80 1.28 -20.35 -36.00
CA ASP A 80 0.94 -19.28 -36.97
C ASP A 80 0.13 -18.12 -36.36
N LEU A 81 -0.78 -18.42 -35.41
CA LEU A 81 -1.57 -17.41 -34.68
C LEU A 81 -0.68 -16.48 -33.85
N VAL A 82 0.32 -17.01 -33.15
CA VAL A 82 1.23 -16.22 -32.31
C VAL A 82 2.11 -15.36 -33.22
N ALA A 83 2.66 -15.95 -34.28
CA ALA A 83 3.44 -15.23 -35.28
C ALA A 83 2.65 -14.07 -35.94
N LEU A 84 1.35 -14.28 -36.23
CA LEU A 84 0.49 -13.22 -36.74
C LEU A 84 0.28 -12.11 -35.72
N ILE A 85 0.11 -12.42 -34.43
CA ILE A 85 -0.10 -11.39 -33.40
C ILE A 85 1.19 -10.59 -33.15
N ASP A 86 2.36 -11.23 -33.20
CA ASP A 86 3.65 -10.55 -33.01
C ASP A 86 3.95 -9.56 -34.14
N THR A 87 3.58 -9.91 -35.37
CA THR A 87 3.68 -9.03 -36.55
C THR A 87 2.31 -8.87 -37.22
N PRO A 88 1.40 -8.07 -36.63
CA PRO A 88 -0.01 -8.05 -37.03
C PRO A 88 -0.25 -7.35 -38.36
N ASN A 89 0.55 -6.35 -38.71
CA ASN A 89 0.47 -5.62 -39.96
C ASN A 89 1.82 -4.90 -40.22
N PRO A 90 2.03 -4.32 -41.41
CA PRO A 90 3.24 -3.57 -41.72
C PRO A 90 3.42 -2.26 -40.95
N GLY A 91 2.37 -1.76 -40.28
CA GLY A 91 2.36 -0.44 -39.65
C GLY A 91 2.87 -0.43 -38.20
N TYR A 92 2.63 -1.49 -37.43
CA TYR A 92 3.03 -1.57 -36.03
C TYR A 92 3.16 -3.01 -35.51
N SER A 93 3.84 -3.16 -34.37
CA SER A 93 4.14 -4.46 -33.76
C SER A 93 2.97 -5.02 -32.94
N GLY A 94 3.08 -6.29 -32.53
CA GLY A 94 2.12 -6.90 -31.61
C GLY A 94 1.99 -6.15 -30.27
N LEU A 95 3.07 -5.55 -29.79
CA LEU A 95 3.04 -4.74 -28.55
C LEU A 95 2.14 -3.52 -28.69
N ASP A 96 2.22 -2.83 -29.83
CA ASP A 96 1.37 -1.67 -30.13
C ASP A 96 -0.09 -2.09 -30.30
N LEU A 97 -0.34 -3.23 -30.96
CA LEU A 97 -1.67 -3.81 -31.09
C LEU A 97 -2.28 -4.08 -29.71
N TRP A 98 -1.55 -4.76 -28.83
CA TRP A 98 -2.01 -5.05 -27.47
C TRP A 98 -2.25 -3.79 -26.66
N SER A 99 -1.32 -2.84 -26.70
CA SER A 99 -1.44 -1.55 -26.02
C SER A 99 -2.73 -0.83 -26.41
N ALA A 100 -3.00 -0.70 -27.71
CA ALA A 100 -4.22 -0.06 -28.21
C ALA A 100 -5.50 -0.81 -27.83
N THR A 101 -5.44 -2.14 -27.81
CA THR A 101 -6.55 -3.02 -27.43
C THR A 101 -6.91 -2.87 -25.97
N VAL A 102 -5.91 -2.94 -25.08
CA VAL A 102 -6.05 -2.73 -23.64
C VAL A 102 -6.65 -1.35 -23.37
N PHE A 103 -6.20 -0.31 -24.07
CA PHE A 103 -6.75 1.04 -23.92
C PHE A 103 -8.27 1.06 -24.17
N SER A 104 -8.73 0.60 -25.33
CA SER A 104 -10.16 0.60 -25.68
C SER A 104 -10.98 -0.32 -24.77
N TYR A 105 -10.41 -1.47 -24.38
CA TYR A 105 -11.06 -2.41 -23.48
C TYR A 105 -11.29 -1.80 -22.09
N LEU A 106 -10.30 -1.09 -21.52
CA LEU A 106 -10.42 -0.49 -20.19
C LEU A 106 -11.23 0.81 -20.16
N THR A 107 -11.19 1.60 -21.23
CA THR A 107 -11.91 2.90 -21.26
C THR A 107 -13.35 2.76 -21.72
N ALA A 108 -13.63 1.91 -22.70
CA ALA A 108 -14.96 1.77 -23.29
C ALA A 108 -15.61 0.40 -23.08
N GLY A 109 -14.89 -0.57 -22.51
CA GLY A 109 -15.36 -1.94 -22.33
C GLY A 109 -15.39 -2.75 -23.61
N ASN A 110 -14.95 -2.18 -24.74
CA ASN A 110 -15.06 -2.76 -26.06
C ASN A 110 -13.79 -2.45 -26.86
N ALA A 111 -13.15 -3.46 -27.44
CA ALA A 111 -12.04 -3.28 -28.38
C ALA A 111 -12.21 -4.21 -29.58
N TYR A 112 -11.72 -3.78 -30.74
CA TYR A 112 -11.97 -4.46 -32.00
C TYR A 112 -10.70 -4.63 -32.81
N TRP A 113 -10.49 -5.83 -33.36
CA TRP A 113 -9.56 -6.07 -34.46
C TRP A 113 -10.31 -6.42 -35.73
N LEU A 114 -9.88 -5.85 -36.84
CA LEU A 114 -10.31 -6.22 -38.18
C LEU A 114 -9.33 -7.24 -38.75
N LYS A 115 -9.85 -8.37 -39.22
CA LYS A 115 -9.08 -9.40 -39.90
C LYS A 115 -9.04 -9.11 -41.39
N ILE A 116 -7.85 -9.11 -41.98
CA ILE A 116 -7.68 -9.06 -43.44
C ILE A 116 -7.29 -10.44 -43.92
N ARG A 117 -8.00 -10.93 -44.94
CA ARG A 117 -7.79 -12.24 -45.53
C ARG A 117 -7.17 -12.12 -46.92
N ASN A 118 -6.33 -13.08 -47.28
CA ASN A 118 -5.85 -13.23 -48.65
C ASN A 118 -6.90 -13.95 -49.53
N ASP A 119 -6.60 -14.08 -50.83
CA ASP A 119 -7.47 -14.76 -51.80
C ASP A 119 -7.75 -16.23 -51.47
N SER A 120 -6.92 -16.85 -50.63
CA SER A 120 -7.11 -18.22 -50.14
C SER A 120 -7.95 -18.29 -48.84
N GLY A 121 -8.48 -17.16 -48.37
CA GLY A 121 -9.29 -17.06 -47.15
C GLY A 121 -8.49 -17.12 -45.84
N LYS A 122 -7.16 -17.20 -45.89
CA LYS A 122 -6.29 -17.18 -44.70
C LYS A 122 -6.18 -15.75 -44.17
N VAL A 123 -6.30 -15.57 -42.85
CA VAL A 123 -6.03 -14.29 -42.19
C VAL A 123 -4.54 -13.99 -42.28
N VAL A 124 -4.20 -12.83 -42.83
CA VAL A 124 -2.82 -12.37 -43.06
C VAL A 124 -2.48 -11.11 -42.29
N GLU A 125 -3.47 -10.29 -41.91
CA GLU A 125 -3.24 -9.08 -41.11
C GLU A 125 -4.34 -8.89 -40.06
N LEU A 126 -3.96 -8.20 -38.98
CA LEU A 126 -4.83 -7.75 -37.91
C LEU A 126 -4.66 -6.24 -37.73
N TRP A 127 -5.78 -5.51 -37.79
CA TRP A 127 -5.81 -4.06 -37.60
C TRP A 127 -6.66 -3.70 -36.40
N TYR A 128 -6.07 -3.03 -35.41
CA TYR A 128 -6.81 -2.37 -34.35
C TYR A 128 -7.76 -1.31 -34.91
N VAL A 129 -9.01 -1.36 -34.48
CA VAL A 129 -10.02 -0.34 -34.77
C VAL A 129 -10.43 0.33 -33.45
N PRO A 130 -10.31 1.66 -33.34
CA PRO A 130 -10.79 2.39 -32.17
C PRO A 130 -12.27 2.13 -31.90
N HIS A 131 -12.63 1.97 -30.64
CA HIS A 131 -13.99 1.59 -30.23
C HIS A 131 -15.09 2.54 -30.71
N TRP A 132 -14.80 3.84 -30.85
CA TRP A 132 -15.75 4.83 -31.38
C TRP A 132 -15.95 4.77 -32.91
N ARG A 133 -15.14 3.99 -33.64
CA ARG A 133 -15.26 3.81 -35.09
C ARG A 133 -15.97 2.52 -35.49
N MET A 134 -16.29 1.64 -34.54
CA MET A 134 -16.92 0.35 -34.82
C MET A 134 -18.22 0.20 -34.01
N THR A 135 -19.33 -0.12 -34.67
CA THR A 135 -20.62 -0.30 -34.00
C THR A 135 -21.27 -1.63 -34.42
N PRO A 136 -21.61 -2.55 -33.49
CA PRO A 136 -22.37 -3.74 -33.84
C PRO A 136 -23.80 -3.37 -34.25
N LYS A 137 -24.28 -3.99 -35.33
CA LYS A 137 -25.67 -3.90 -35.79
C LYS A 137 -26.34 -5.27 -35.72
N TRP A 138 -27.64 -5.27 -35.51
CA TRP A 138 -28.46 -6.47 -35.41
C TRP A 138 -29.83 -6.21 -36.04
N PRO A 139 -30.51 -7.24 -36.55
CA PRO A 139 -31.82 -7.07 -37.13
C PRO A 139 -32.87 -6.83 -36.03
N GLU A 140 -33.84 -5.96 -36.29
CA GLU A 140 -34.91 -5.60 -35.34
C GLU A 140 -35.72 -6.82 -34.87
N ASN A 141 -35.81 -7.85 -35.70
CA ASN A 141 -36.49 -9.11 -35.41
C ASN A 141 -35.74 -10.01 -34.41
N GLY A 142 -34.51 -9.64 -34.01
CA GLY A 142 -33.68 -10.39 -33.08
C GLY A 142 -33.35 -11.82 -33.52
N MET A 143 -33.38 -12.10 -34.84
CA MET A 143 -33.08 -13.44 -35.37
C MET A 143 -31.59 -13.79 -35.31
N GLU A 144 -30.74 -12.76 -35.28
CA GLU A 144 -29.29 -12.88 -35.19
C GLU A 144 -28.78 -12.04 -34.01
N PHE A 145 -27.73 -12.54 -33.35
CA PHE A 145 -27.12 -11.83 -32.25
C PHE A 145 -26.41 -10.57 -32.75
N ILE A 146 -25.56 -10.67 -33.78
CA ILE A 146 -24.96 -9.54 -34.51
C ILE A 146 -25.00 -9.91 -35.98
N SER A 147 -25.55 -9.04 -36.84
CA SER A 147 -25.59 -9.29 -38.29
C SER A 147 -24.35 -8.78 -39.00
N HIS A 148 -23.87 -7.60 -38.62
CA HIS A 148 -22.64 -7.01 -39.12
C HIS A 148 -22.15 -5.93 -38.16
N TYR A 149 -20.90 -5.52 -38.31
CA TYR A 149 -20.38 -4.32 -37.71
C TYR A 149 -20.34 -3.19 -38.74
N GLU A 150 -20.71 -1.99 -38.33
CA GLU A 150 -20.48 -0.78 -39.12
C GLU A 150 -19.14 -0.19 -38.74
N TYR A 151 -18.23 -0.16 -39.71
CA TYR A 151 -16.93 0.48 -39.59
C TYR A 151 -16.94 1.86 -40.23
N ASN A 152 -16.71 2.89 -39.42
CA ASN A 152 -16.63 4.28 -39.87
C ASN A 152 -15.17 4.66 -40.18
N HIS A 153 -14.87 4.79 -41.46
CA HIS A 153 -13.56 5.22 -41.99
C HIS A 153 -13.25 6.70 -41.75
N GLY A 154 -14.21 7.48 -41.23
CA GLY A 154 -14.11 8.91 -41.00
C GLY A 154 -14.62 9.77 -42.17
N ALA A 155 -14.70 9.21 -43.38
CA ALA A 155 -15.30 9.86 -44.55
C ALA A 155 -16.15 8.86 -45.35
N GLY A 156 -17.35 9.29 -45.77
CA GLY A 156 -18.28 8.48 -46.57
C GLY A 156 -19.24 7.62 -45.76
N THR A 157 -19.91 6.67 -46.44
CA THR A 157 -20.85 5.72 -45.81
C THR A 157 -20.07 4.65 -45.03
N PRO A 158 -20.47 4.31 -43.79
CA PRO A 158 -19.84 3.23 -43.04
C PRO A 158 -19.85 1.92 -43.81
N SER A 159 -18.73 1.19 -43.80
CA SER A 159 -18.65 -0.13 -44.41
C SER A 159 -19.24 -1.18 -43.48
N LYS A 160 -19.94 -2.15 -44.07
CA LYS A 160 -20.48 -3.31 -43.36
C LYS A 160 -19.42 -4.41 -43.34
N VAL A 161 -18.92 -4.72 -42.16
CA VAL A 161 -17.95 -5.79 -41.93
C VAL A 161 -18.69 -6.98 -41.34
N PRO A 162 -18.52 -8.19 -41.88
CA PRO A 162 -19.20 -9.35 -41.35
C PRO A 162 -18.60 -9.78 -39.99
N PRO A 163 -19.37 -10.40 -39.08
CA PRO A 163 -18.90 -10.72 -37.73
C PRO A 163 -17.67 -11.65 -37.68
N GLU A 164 -17.51 -12.52 -38.67
CA GLU A 164 -16.35 -13.44 -38.79
C GLU A 164 -15.01 -12.73 -39.02
N ASP A 165 -15.04 -11.50 -39.54
CA ASP A 165 -13.85 -10.70 -39.82
C ASP A 165 -13.54 -9.70 -38.69
N VAL A 166 -14.27 -9.76 -37.58
CA VAL A 166 -14.06 -8.89 -36.42
C VAL A 166 -13.76 -9.72 -35.18
N VAL A 167 -12.61 -9.45 -34.55
CA VAL A 167 -12.35 -9.90 -33.18
C VAL A 167 -12.86 -8.83 -32.23
N HIS A 168 -13.86 -9.15 -31.41
CA HIS A 168 -14.48 -8.20 -30.49
C HIS A 168 -14.20 -8.61 -29.03
N PHE A 169 -13.30 -7.87 -28.39
CA PHE A 169 -12.97 -7.98 -26.97
C PHE A 169 -13.98 -7.19 -26.14
N ARG A 170 -14.62 -7.85 -25.17
CA ARG A 170 -15.66 -7.25 -24.30
C ARG A 170 -15.29 -7.40 -22.85
N ALA A 171 -15.27 -6.28 -22.12
CA ALA A 171 -15.09 -6.28 -20.67
C ALA A 171 -16.42 -6.67 -20.03
N GLY A 172 -16.56 -7.95 -19.69
CA GLY A 172 -17.84 -8.51 -19.27
C GLY A 172 -18.94 -8.31 -20.32
N ILE A 173 -20.20 -8.37 -19.88
CA ILE A 173 -21.37 -8.12 -20.74
C ILE A 173 -22.17 -6.98 -20.12
N ASP A 174 -22.46 -5.95 -20.90
CA ASP A 174 -23.31 -4.86 -20.45
C ASP A 174 -24.76 -5.36 -20.32
N PRO A 175 -25.37 -5.31 -19.12
CA PRO A 175 -26.76 -5.75 -18.95
C PRO A 175 -27.76 -4.89 -19.73
N ARG A 176 -27.38 -3.66 -20.11
CA ARG A 176 -28.21 -2.74 -20.92
C ARG A 176 -28.18 -3.12 -22.40
N ASN A 177 -27.05 -3.63 -22.87
CA ASN A 177 -26.89 -4.16 -24.21
C ASN A 177 -25.91 -5.35 -24.19
N THR A 178 -26.47 -6.55 -24.21
CA THR A 178 -25.70 -7.80 -24.08
C THR A 178 -24.70 -8.06 -25.21
N ARG A 179 -24.72 -7.24 -26.27
CA ARG A 179 -23.79 -7.31 -27.41
C ARG A 179 -22.51 -6.51 -27.19
N LEU A 180 -22.48 -5.65 -26.18
CA LEU A 180 -21.35 -4.81 -25.81
C LEU A 180 -20.79 -5.23 -24.45
N GLY A 181 -19.51 -4.94 -24.22
CA GLY A 181 -18.92 -4.95 -22.89
C GLY A 181 -19.22 -3.65 -22.14
N ILE A 182 -19.04 -3.71 -20.82
CA ILE A 182 -19.22 -2.58 -19.91
C ILE A 182 -17.86 -1.96 -19.59
N SER A 183 -17.74 -0.64 -19.74
CA SER A 183 -16.51 0.06 -19.38
C SER A 183 -16.24 -0.04 -17.86
N PRO A 184 -15.08 -0.57 -17.45
CA PRO A 184 -14.70 -0.67 -16.02
C PRO A 184 -14.74 0.67 -15.29
N ILE A 185 -14.30 1.75 -15.95
CA ILE A 185 -14.16 3.08 -15.32
C ILE A 185 -15.40 3.97 -15.45
N HIS A 186 -16.41 3.57 -16.23
CA HIS A 186 -17.60 4.40 -16.47
C HIS A 186 -18.39 4.70 -15.19
N GLY A 187 -18.30 3.82 -14.17
CA GLY A 187 -18.87 4.07 -12.85
C GLY A 187 -18.24 5.27 -12.12
N ALA A 188 -16.97 5.58 -12.41
CA ALA A 188 -16.19 6.65 -11.79
C ALA A 188 -16.13 7.93 -12.66
N ILE A 189 -17.04 8.08 -13.62
CA ILE A 189 -17.01 9.19 -14.60
C ILE A 189 -17.12 10.58 -13.95
N ARG A 190 -17.79 10.69 -12.80
CA ARG A 190 -17.96 11.97 -12.09
C ARG A 190 -16.67 12.38 -11.40
N GLU A 191 -15.95 11.43 -10.86
CA GLU A 191 -14.68 11.64 -10.18
C GLU A 191 -13.58 11.98 -11.18
N ILE A 192 -13.58 11.33 -12.35
CA ILE A 192 -12.72 11.71 -13.47
C ILE A 192 -13.03 13.15 -13.92
N PHE A 193 -14.31 13.50 -14.05
CA PHE A 193 -14.70 14.87 -14.38
C PHE A 193 -14.26 15.87 -13.30
N MET A 194 -14.41 15.53 -12.01
CA MET A 194 -14.00 16.39 -10.90
C MET A 194 -12.49 16.64 -10.87
N ASP A 195 -11.66 15.63 -11.15
CA ASP A 195 -10.20 15.79 -11.25
C ASP A 195 -9.81 16.67 -12.46
N LEU A 196 -10.46 16.46 -13.62
CA LEU A 196 -10.27 17.30 -14.81
C LEU A 196 -10.64 18.76 -14.53
N GLU A 197 -11.81 19.00 -13.92
CA GLU A 197 -12.27 20.36 -13.62
C GLU A 197 -11.41 21.01 -12.54
N SER A 198 -10.94 20.24 -11.55
CA SER A 198 -9.97 20.72 -10.56
C SER A 198 -8.67 21.17 -11.24
N SER A 199 -8.15 20.37 -12.17
CA SER A 199 -6.95 20.70 -12.93
C SER A 199 -7.14 21.93 -13.83
N ASN A 200 -8.28 22.02 -14.51
CA ASN A 200 -8.65 23.17 -15.34
C ASN A 200 -8.81 24.45 -14.50
N TRP A 201 -9.42 24.34 -13.32
CA TRP A 201 -9.61 25.45 -12.42
C TRP A 201 -8.29 25.96 -11.87
N VAL A 202 -7.41 25.08 -11.36
CA VAL A 202 -6.06 25.46 -10.89
C VAL A 202 -5.24 26.08 -12.03
N SER A 203 -5.26 25.47 -13.22
CA SER A 203 -4.58 26.00 -14.41
C SER A 203 -5.10 27.40 -14.79
N SER A 204 -6.42 27.60 -14.76
CA SER A 204 -7.04 28.89 -15.06
C SER A 204 -6.71 29.95 -14.01
N LEU A 205 -6.71 29.58 -12.73
CA LEU A 205 -6.31 30.45 -11.64
C LEU A 205 -4.86 30.92 -11.80
N LEU A 206 -3.93 29.99 -12.08
CA LEU A 206 -2.51 30.31 -12.30
C LEU A 206 -2.29 31.16 -13.56
N ARG A 207 -3.04 30.89 -14.64
CA ARG A 207 -3.03 31.72 -15.86
C ARG A 207 -3.49 33.16 -15.58
N ASN A 208 -4.37 33.35 -14.60
CA ASN A 208 -4.93 34.63 -14.18
C ASN A 208 -4.25 35.23 -12.93
N GLN A 209 -2.96 34.94 -12.70
CA GLN A 209 -2.16 35.51 -11.58
C GLN A 209 -2.69 35.16 -10.18
N GLY A 210 -3.48 34.09 -10.02
CA GLY A 210 -4.10 33.78 -8.74
C GLY A 210 -5.25 34.73 -8.36
N VAL A 211 -5.71 35.59 -9.28
CA VAL A 211 -6.76 36.57 -9.04
C VAL A 211 -8.12 35.96 -9.42
N PRO A 212 -9.00 35.67 -8.45
CA PRO A 212 -10.28 34.99 -8.70
C PRO A 212 -11.35 35.89 -9.34
N GLY A 213 -11.12 37.20 -9.34
CA GLY A 213 -11.98 38.21 -9.95
C GLY A 213 -11.56 39.62 -9.52
N LEU A 214 -11.76 40.59 -10.42
CA LEU A 214 -11.48 42.00 -10.15
C LEU A 214 -12.75 42.81 -10.40
N VAL A 215 -13.18 43.60 -9.42
CA VAL A 215 -14.26 44.57 -9.59
C VAL A 215 -13.65 45.95 -9.66
N ILE A 216 -13.89 46.61 -10.79
CA ILE A 216 -13.51 48.01 -11.01
C ILE A 216 -14.80 48.80 -10.96
N SER A 217 -14.98 49.59 -9.91
CA SER A 217 -16.15 50.46 -9.73
C SER A 217 -15.73 51.94 -9.77
N PRO A 218 -16.44 52.77 -10.55
CA PRO A 218 -16.24 54.22 -10.49
C PRO A 218 -16.65 54.72 -9.10
N ASP A 219 -15.83 55.59 -8.50
CA ASP A 219 -16.09 56.16 -7.17
C ASP A 219 -16.87 57.47 -7.36
N GLY A 220 -18.18 57.36 -7.65
CA GLY A 220 -19.12 58.47 -7.87
C GLY A 220 -20.52 58.04 -8.39
N GLU A 221 -21.53 58.92 -8.32
CA GLU A 221 -22.93 58.66 -8.76
C GLU A 221 -23.13 58.58 -10.29
N THR A 222 -22.07 58.61 -11.08
CA THR A 222 -22.15 58.71 -12.54
C THR A 222 -22.18 57.33 -13.19
N SER A 223 -23.27 57.04 -13.91
CA SER A 223 -23.38 55.87 -14.79
C SER A 223 -22.36 55.96 -15.93
N VAL A 224 -21.51 54.95 -16.07
CA VAL A 224 -20.50 54.86 -17.14
C VAL A 224 -21.18 54.35 -18.42
N ALA A 225 -20.86 54.97 -19.56
CA ALA A 225 -21.42 54.53 -20.84
C ALA A 225 -20.94 53.09 -21.19
N PRO A 226 -21.78 52.24 -21.82
CA PRO A 226 -21.40 50.87 -22.17
C PRO A 226 -20.14 50.75 -23.06
N ALA A 227 -19.89 51.78 -23.88
CA ALA A 227 -18.70 51.87 -24.71
C ALA A 227 -17.40 52.02 -23.88
N ASP A 228 -17.44 52.83 -22.82
CA ASP A 228 -16.29 53.07 -21.94
C ASP A 228 -15.97 51.85 -21.07
N VAL A 229 -16.98 51.08 -20.67
CA VAL A 229 -16.79 49.79 -19.98
C VAL A 229 -16.05 48.80 -20.88
N THR A 230 -16.43 48.74 -22.17
CA THR A 230 -15.80 47.84 -23.14
C THR A 230 -14.37 48.26 -23.44
N ALA A 231 -14.12 49.56 -23.63
CA ALA A 231 -12.78 50.10 -23.82
C ALA A 231 -11.86 49.85 -22.62
N THR A 232 -12.37 50.08 -21.40
CA THR A 232 -11.62 49.83 -20.15
C THR A 232 -11.30 48.34 -19.99
N LYS A 233 -12.24 47.44 -20.32
CA LYS A 233 -12.02 45.99 -20.30
C LYS A 233 -10.95 45.56 -21.30
N THR A 234 -10.95 46.12 -22.51
CA THR A 234 -9.94 45.82 -23.54
C THR A 234 -8.56 46.34 -23.14
N TRP A 235 -8.47 47.60 -22.70
CA TRP A 235 -7.22 48.19 -22.21
C TRP A 235 -6.66 47.40 -21.02
N PHE A 236 -7.50 47.03 -20.06
CA PHE A 236 -7.09 46.24 -18.91
C PHE A 236 -6.55 44.86 -19.33
N LYS A 237 -7.20 44.21 -20.31
CA LYS A 237 -6.70 42.95 -20.87
C LYS A 237 -5.35 43.14 -21.55
N GLU A 238 -5.13 44.19 -22.33
CA GLU A 238 -3.85 44.44 -23.01
C GLU A 238 -2.71 44.84 -22.05
N ALA A 239 -3.03 45.56 -20.98
CA ALA A 239 -2.07 46.05 -20.02
C ALA A 239 -1.58 44.96 -19.04
N PHE A 240 -2.42 43.96 -18.73
CA PHE A 240 -2.15 42.96 -17.68
C PHE A 240 -1.97 41.52 -18.17
N THR A 241 -1.86 41.29 -19.50
CA THR A 241 -1.62 39.96 -20.10
C THR A 241 -0.17 39.79 -20.56
N GLY A 242 0.29 38.55 -20.74
CA GLY A 242 1.65 38.24 -21.22
C GLY A 242 2.74 38.54 -20.17
N ASP A 243 3.83 39.18 -20.59
CA ASP A 243 4.95 39.57 -19.72
C ASP A 243 4.65 40.82 -18.86
N ARG A 244 3.52 41.50 -19.12
CA ARG A 244 3.09 42.69 -18.37
C ARG A 244 2.23 42.36 -17.15
N ARG A 245 2.19 41.09 -16.75
CA ARG A 245 1.48 40.64 -15.53
C ARG A 245 2.07 41.35 -14.31
N GLY A 246 1.21 41.90 -13.46
CA GLY A 246 1.62 42.66 -12.27
C GLY A 246 2.10 44.10 -12.54
N ALA A 247 1.92 44.65 -13.75
CA ALA A 247 2.26 46.04 -14.04
C ALA A 247 1.45 47.02 -13.15
N PRO A 248 2.00 48.18 -12.76
CA PRO A 248 1.27 49.16 -11.97
C PRO A 248 0.02 49.68 -12.71
N LEU A 249 -1.15 49.60 -12.07
CA LEU A 249 -2.41 50.15 -12.59
C LEU A 249 -2.52 51.64 -12.22
N ILE A 250 -2.54 52.52 -13.22
CA ILE A 250 -2.76 53.96 -13.01
C ILE A 250 -4.07 54.34 -13.70
N MET A 251 -5.06 54.72 -12.90
CA MET A 251 -6.37 55.17 -13.40
C MET A 251 -6.43 56.70 -13.40
N GLY A 252 -6.96 57.30 -14.48
CA GLY A 252 -7.04 58.75 -14.65
C GLY A 252 -8.12 59.44 -13.81
N GLY A 253 -8.99 58.69 -13.13
CA GLY A 253 -10.07 59.20 -12.27
C GLY A 253 -10.19 58.42 -10.96
N LYS A 254 -11.06 58.87 -10.04
CA LYS A 254 -11.33 58.15 -8.79
C LYS A 254 -12.02 56.82 -9.12
N THR A 255 -11.31 55.73 -8.91
CA THR A 255 -11.78 54.37 -9.22
C THR A 255 -11.42 53.47 -8.06
N LYS A 256 -12.42 52.75 -7.56
CA LYS A 256 -12.22 51.74 -6.53
C LYS A 256 -11.96 50.41 -7.23
N VAL A 257 -10.80 49.81 -6.93
CA VAL A 257 -10.42 48.49 -7.42
C VAL A 257 -10.47 47.54 -6.24
N GLU A 258 -11.47 46.66 -6.25
CA GLU A 258 -11.64 45.64 -5.22
C GLU A 258 -11.29 44.28 -5.81
N GLN A 259 -10.30 43.64 -5.22
CA GLN A 259 -10.03 42.24 -5.45
C GLN A 259 -10.91 41.44 -4.48
N TYR A 260 -11.79 40.60 -5.00
CA TYR A 260 -12.37 39.56 -4.16
C TYR A 260 -11.27 38.54 -3.87
N GLY A 261 -10.67 38.67 -2.68
CA GLY A 261 -9.68 37.73 -2.19
C GLY A 261 -10.34 36.38 -1.94
N PHE A 262 -10.10 35.42 -2.81
CA PHE A 262 -10.27 34.01 -2.50
C PHE A 262 -8.96 33.54 -1.88
N ASN A 263 -9.01 32.79 -0.79
CA ASN A 263 -7.82 32.12 -0.29
C ASN A 263 -7.72 30.73 -0.94
N PRO A 264 -6.76 30.49 -1.86
CA PRO A 264 -6.60 29.17 -2.47
C PRO A 264 -6.31 28.05 -1.44
N GLN A 265 -5.75 28.39 -0.27
CA GLN A 265 -5.48 27.43 0.80
C GLN A 265 -6.76 26.92 1.48
N GLN A 266 -7.87 27.67 1.38
CA GLN A 266 -9.16 27.23 1.92
C GLN A 266 -9.87 26.23 1.01
N MET A 267 -9.44 26.12 -0.26
CA MET A 267 -9.98 25.13 -1.18
C MET A 267 -8.99 24.00 -1.36
N ASP A 268 -9.04 23.07 -0.43
CA ASP A 268 -8.28 21.83 -0.51
C ASP A 268 -8.86 20.92 -1.58
N LEU A 269 -8.22 20.91 -2.76
CA LEU A 269 -8.56 20.01 -3.86
C LEU A 269 -7.83 18.67 -3.76
N SER A 270 -6.90 18.47 -2.81
CA SER A 270 -6.12 17.22 -2.76
C SER A 270 -7.04 16.03 -2.51
N VAL A 271 -7.97 16.15 -1.55
CA VAL A 271 -8.93 15.09 -1.21
C VAL A 271 -9.77 14.67 -2.42
N VAL A 272 -10.20 15.62 -3.25
CA VAL A 272 -10.99 15.32 -4.46
C VAL A 272 -10.16 14.51 -5.46
N ARG A 273 -8.88 14.86 -5.61
CA ARG A 273 -7.95 14.17 -6.51
C ARG A 273 -7.56 12.79 -5.99
N ASP A 274 -7.30 12.69 -4.69
CA ASP A 274 -7.00 11.43 -4.00
C ASP A 274 -8.16 10.42 -4.18
N VAL A 275 -9.41 10.87 -4.01
CA VAL A 275 -10.59 10.02 -4.22
C VAL A 275 -10.73 9.57 -5.68
N ALA A 276 -10.40 10.43 -6.65
CA ALA A 276 -10.41 10.07 -8.06
C ALA A 276 -9.32 9.02 -8.38
N GLU A 277 -8.11 9.22 -7.88
CA GLU A 277 -6.99 8.27 -8.00
C GLU A 277 -7.38 6.89 -7.47
N GLU A 278 -7.95 6.83 -6.27
CA GLU A 278 -8.36 5.59 -5.61
C GLU A 278 -9.50 4.87 -6.34
N ARG A 279 -10.58 5.59 -6.71
CA ARG A 279 -11.75 4.97 -7.36
C ARG A 279 -11.42 4.45 -8.75
N VAL A 280 -10.67 5.20 -9.55
CA VAL A 280 -10.28 4.75 -10.90
C VAL A 280 -9.39 3.52 -10.81
N CYS A 281 -8.39 3.52 -9.92
CA CYS A 281 -7.52 2.36 -9.70
C CYS A 281 -8.30 1.14 -9.19
N SER A 282 -9.25 1.34 -8.27
CA SER A 282 -10.12 0.29 -7.77
C SER A 282 -10.99 -0.33 -8.87
N CYS A 283 -11.53 0.48 -9.78
CA CYS A 283 -12.30 -0.03 -10.92
C CYS A 283 -11.45 -0.87 -11.89
N LEU A 284 -10.15 -0.58 -11.98
CA LEU A 284 -9.20 -1.29 -12.84
C LEU A 284 -8.53 -2.49 -12.17
N GLY A 285 -8.78 -2.72 -10.88
CA GLY A 285 -8.19 -3.83 -10.13
C GLY A 285 -6.70 -3.67 -9.83
N ILE A 286 -6.18 -2.45 -9.86
CA ILE A 286 -4.76 -2.16 -9.55
C ILE A 286 -4.65 -1.23 -8.32
N PRO A 287 -3.67 -1.41 -7.43
CA PRO A 287 -3.44 -0.49 -6.33
C PRO A 287 -2.89 0.86 -6.83
N ALA A 288 -3.42 1.98 -6.31
CA ALA A 288 -2.97 3.33 -6.68
C ALA A 288 -1.46 3.56 -6.41
N ALA A 289 -0.92 2.92 -5.37
CA ALA A 289 0.50 3.03 -5.00
C ALA A 289 1.45 2.58 -6.12
N ILE A 290 1.06 1.53 -6.87
CA ILE A 290 1.87 0.94 -7.94
C ILE A 290 1.91 1.83 -9.18
N VAL A 291 0.87 2.64 -9.38
CA VAL A 291 0.81 3.65 -10.44
C VAL A 291 1.71 4.86 -10.10
N GLY A 292 2.05 5.05 -8.81
CA GLY A 292 2.81 6.19 -8.31
C GLY A 292 1.92 7.36 -7.85
N PHE A 293 0.64 7.08 -7.61
CA PHE A 293 -0.32 8.08 -7.13
C PHE A 293 -0.10 8.43 -5.66
N GLY A 294 -0.29 9.72 -5.34
CA GLY A 294 0.04 10.30 -4.04
C GLY A 294 -0.77 9.66 -2.92
N ALA A 295 -2.07 9.49 -3.15
CA ALA A 295 -2.99 8.83 -2.21
C ALA A 295 -2.53 7.39 -1.90
N GLY A 296 -2.17 6.63 -2.93
CA GLY A 296 -1.67 5.27 -2.79
C GLY A 296 -0.34 5.18 -2.04
N LEU A 297 0.59 6.11 -2.27
CA LEU A 297 1.88 6.11 -1.57
C LEU A 297 1.73 6.42 -0.07
N GLN A 298 0.71 7.17 0.34
CA GLN A 298 0.43 7.39 1.76
C GLN A 298 0.02 6.09 2.47
N SER A 299 -0.73 5.20 1.81
CA SER A 299 -1.13 3.91 2.40
C SER A 299 0.02 2.89 2.49
N THR A 300 1.03 2.97 1.62
CA THR A 300 2.25 2.14 1.74
C THR A 300 3.06 2.41 3.02
N LYS A 301 2.87 3.56 3.67
CA LYS A 301 3.48 3.88 4.96
C LYS A 301 2.90 3.05 6.12
N VAL A 302 1.78 2.35 5.90
CA VAL A 302 1.02 1.60 6.91
C VAL A 302 1.31 0.08 6.83
N GLY A 303 2.47 -0.32 6.30
CA GLY A 303 3.00 -1.68 6.46
C GLY A 303 2.76 -2.67 5.32
N ALA A 304 2.10 -2.26 4.22
CA ALA A 304 2.01 -3.08 3.02
C ALA A 304 3.24 -2.89 2.12
N THR A 305 4.04 -3.94 1.96
CA THR A 305 5.24 -3.94 1.11
C THR A 305 4.87 -3.74 -0.36
N MET A 306 5.66 -2.93 -1.09
CA MET A 306 5.45 -2.64 -2.52
C MET A 306 5.39 -3.92 -3.38
N ASN A 307 6.15 -4.96 -3.01
CA ASN A 307 6.16 -6.25 -3.70
C ASN A 307 4.78 -6.95 -3.63
N GLU A 308 4.14 -6.95 -2.46
CA GLU A 308 2.80 -7.53 -2.30
C GLU A 308 1.75 -6.76 -3.09
N MET A 309 1.83 -5.42 -3.12
CA MET A 309 0.93 -4.62 -3.94
C MET A 309 1.13 -4.88 -5.44
N ARG A 310 2.37 -5.07 -5.90
CA ARG A 310 2.67 -5.42 -7.29
C ARG A 310 2.09 -6.79 -7.65
N LYS A 311 2.22 -7.77 -6.75
CA LYS A 311 1.63 -9.11 -6.92
C LYS A 311 0.10 -9.06 -6.95
N LEU A 312 -0.52 -8.28 -6.06
CA LEU A 312 -1.97 -8.06 -6.07
C LEU A 312 -2.46 -7.40 -7.37
N ALA A 313 -1.72 -6.43 -7.91
CA ALA A 313 -2.04 -5.80 -9.19
C ALA A 313 -2.08 -6.82 -10.35
N TRP A 314 -1.15 -7.79 -10.34
CA TRP A 314 -1.14 -8.87 -11.31
C TRP A 314 -2.31 -9.84 -11.13
N ILE A 315 -2.56 -10.29 -9.89
CA ILE A 315 -3.61 -11.27 -9.59
C ILE A 315 -5.01 -10.71 -9.88
N ASN A 316 -5.29 -9.48 -9.47
CA ASN A 316 -6.62 -8.88 -9.57
C ASN A 316 -6.85 -8.10 -10.87
N GLY A 317 -5.79 -7.49 -11.43
CA GLY A 317 -5.88 -6.66 -12.63
C GLY A 317 -5.49 -7.42 -13.89
N ILE A 318 -4.23 -7.83 -14.01
CA ILE A 318 -3.64 -8.30 -15.28
C ILE A 318 -4.13 -9.71 -15.68
N ILE A 319 -4.05 -10.69 -14.78
CA ILE A 319 -4.41 -12.09 -15.08
C ILE A 319 -5.86 -12.25 -15.57
N PRO A 320 -6.87 -11.58 -14.98
CA PRO A 320 -8.24 -11.62 -15.51
C PRO A 320 -8.36 -11.08 -16.95
N ILE A 321 -7.61 -10.03 -17.30
CA ILE A 321 -7.59 -9.48 -18.65
C ILE A 321 -6.95 -10.49 -19.61
N HIS A 322 -5.80 -11.09 -19.26
CA HIS A 322 -5.17 -12.15 -20.04
C HIS A 322 -6.12 -13.30 -20.32
N ARG A 323 -6.84 -13.78 -19.30
CA ARG A 323 -7.83 -14.85 -19.46
C ARG A 323 -8.96 -14.46 -20.40
N SER A 324 -9.49 -13.25 -20.26
CA SER A 324 -10.56 -12.74 -21.13
C SER A 324 -10.10 -12.60 -22.59
N PHE A 325 -8.87 -12.14 -22.80
CA PHE A 325 -8.30 -11.97 -24.13
C PHE A 325 -7.99 -13.32 -24.76
N ALA A 326 -7.41 -14.25 -24.01
CA ALA A 326 -7.17 -15.63 -24.44
C ALA A 326 -8.47 -16.32 -24.86
N ASP A 327 -9.55 -16.22 -24.06
CA ASP A 327 -10.87 -16.78 -24.43
C ASP A 327 -11.45 -16.12 -25.70
N THR A 328 -11.29 -14.79 -25.83
CA THR A 328 -11.73 -14.08 -27.03
C THR A 328 -10.94 -14.52 -28.27
N LEU A 329 -9.61 -14.67 -28.17
CA LEU A 329 -8.78 -15.18 -29.25
C LEU A 329 -9.12 -16.63 -29.60
N GLN A 330 -9.30 -17.49 -28.59
CA GLN A 330 -9.72 -18.88 -28.76
C GLN A 330 -11.03 -18.97 -29.52
N ARG A 331 -12.01 -18.12 -29.19
CA ARG A 331 -13.32 -18.14 -29.81
C ARG A 331 -13.34 -17.51 -31.20
N SER A 332 -12.69 -16.37 -31.37
CA SER A 332 -12.85 -15.52 -32.55
C SER A 332 -11.72 -15.67 -33.56
N LEU A 333 -10.48 -15.93 -33.16
CA LEU A 333 -9.33 -15.95 -34.07
C LEU A 333 -8.80 -17.37 -34.32
N MET A 334 -8.74 -18.22 -33.30
CA MET A 334 -8.23 -19.59 -33.41
C MET A 334 -8.91 -20.43 -34.52
N PRO A 335 -10.24 -20.34 -34.76
CA PRO A 335 -10.89 -21.11 -35.82
C PRO A 335 -10.32 -20.88 -37.23
N ASP A 336 -9.70 -19.72 -37.48
CA ASP A 336 -9.07 -19.42 -38.78
C ASP A 336 -7.75 -20.19 -39.01
N PHE A 337 -7.17 -20.74 -37.95
CA PHE A 337 -5.92 -21.52 -37.97
C PHE A 337 -6.17 -23.02 -37.85
N MET A 338 -7.33 -23.42 -37.33
CA MET A 338 -7.75 -24.82 -37.23
C MET A 338 -8.26 -25.34 -38.58
N ARG A 339 -7.34 -25.66 -39.50
CA ARG A 339 -7.64 -26.29 -40.80
C ARG A 339 -8.10 -27.75 -40.67
N GLY A 340 -9.23 -27.98 -39.99
CA GLY A 340 -9.83 -29.31 -39.81
C GLY A 340 -9.09 -30.23 -38.82
N GLN A 341 -8.20 -29.71 -37.97
CA GLN A 341 -7.58 -30.47 -36.89
C GLN A 341 -8.40 -30.42 -35.58
N SER A 342 -8.31 -31.48 -34.78
CA SER A 342 -9.11 -31.71 -33.58
C SER A 342 -8.68 -30.85 -32.38
N ASN A 343 -9.58 -29.95 -31.97
CA ASN A 343 -10.09 -29.57 -30.62
C ASN A 343 -9.20 -29.44 -29.37
N ASN A 344 -7.88 -29.59 -29.41
CA ASN A 344 -7.08 -29.61 -28.16
C ASN A 344 -6.09 -28.46 -27.99
N GLU A 345 -6.01 -27.52 -28.93
CA GLU A 345 -5.17 -26.33 -28.82
C GLU A 345 -5.91 -25.20 -28.12
N VAL A 346 -5.27 -24.65 -27.10
CA VAL A 346 -5.79 -23.59 -26.24
C VAL A 346 -4.81 -22.42 -26.26
N VAL A 347 -5.33 -21.22 -26.52
CA VAL A 347 -4.58 -19.97 -26.39
C VAL A 347 -4.46 -19.60 -24.91
N GLU A 348 -3.24 -19.34 -24.43
CA GLU A 348 -2.98 -18.94 -23.04
C GLU A 348 -1.85 -17.91 -22.97
N PHE A 349 -1.81 -17.13 -21.89
CA PHE A 349 -0.67 -16.27 -21.57
C PHE A 349 0.22 -16.97 -20.54
N ASP A 350 1.50 -17.10 -20.85
CA ASP A 350 2.49 -17.65 -19.92
C ASP A 350 2.95 -16.58 -18.93
N THR A 351 2.66 -16.81 -17.65
CA THR A 351 3.06 -15.93 -16.55
C THR A 351 4.28 -16.42 -15.78
N SER A 352 4.94 -17.49 -16.25
CA SER A 352 6.06 -18.14 -15.53
C SER A 352 7.30 -17.25 -15.37
N GLN A 353 7.56 -16.36 -16.33
CA GLN A 353 8.71 -15.44 -16.32
C GLN A 353 8.37 -14.03 -15.79
N VAL A 354 7.17 -13.85 -15.25
CA VAL A 354 6.73 -12.56 -14.72
C VAL A 354 7.36 -12.33 -13.35
N THR A 355 8.31 -11.40 -13.26
CA THR A 355 9.05 -11.08 -12.02
C THR A 355 8.14 -10.72 -10.86
N ALA A 356 6.97 -10.13 -11.12
CA ALA A 356 5.99 -9.78 -10.09
C ALA A 356 5.30 -10.99 -9.44
N LEU A 357 5.25 -12.12 -10.14
CA LEU A 357 4.63 -13.38 -9.69
C LEU A 357 5.68 -14.41 -9.23
N GLU A 358 6.95 -14.18 -9.57
CA GLU A 358 8.06 -14.97 -9.05
C GLU A 358 8.07 -14.92 -7.52
N GLU A 359 8.16 -16.10 -6.91
CA GLU A 359 8.37 -16.21 -5.48
C GLU A 359 9.79 -15.71 -5.16
N ASP A 360 9.91 -14.82 -4.18
CA ASP A 360 11.21 -14.33 -3.73
C ASP A 360 12.14 -15.51 -3.45
N MET A 361 13.29 -15.56 -4.14
CA MET A 361 14.25 -16.66 -4.01
C MET A 361 14.66 -16.91 -2.55
N ASN A 362 14.72 -15.87 -1.72
CA ASN A 362 15.03 -16.01 -0.30
C ASN A 362 13.90 -16.67 0.47
N LEU A 363 12.63 -16.32 0.18
CA LEU A 363 11.47 -16.96 0.81
C LEU A 363 11.36 -18.42 0.39
N ARG A 364 11.59 -18.71 -0.90
CA ARG A 364 11.64 -20.07 -1.44
C ARG A 364 12.75 -20.90 -0.78
N ALA A 365 13.97 -20.36 -0.68
CA ALA A 365 15.09 -20.99 0.00
C ALA A 365 14.80 -21.22 1.49
N THR A 366 14.19 -20.24 2.18
CA THR A 366 13.81 -20.34 3.60
C THR A 366 12.76 -21.41 3.83
N ARG A 367 11.76 -21.53 2.95
CA ARG A 367 10.74 -22.59 3.00
C ARG A 367 11.39 -23.96 2.83
N TRP A 368 12.22 -24.13 1.80
CA TRP A 368 12.91 -25.40 1.58
C TRP A 368 13.85 -25.75 2.73
N ASN A 369 14.59 -24.78 3.27
CA ASN A 369 15.42 -25.00 4.45
C ASN A 369 14.59 -25.44 5.67
N THR A 370 13.43 -24.82 5.90
CA THR A 370 12.49 -25.22 6.97
C THR A 370 12.00 -26.67 6.78
N LEU A 371 11.64 -27.05 5.55
CA LEU A 371 11.19 -28.41 5.23
C LEU A 371 12.31 -29.45 5.41
N ILE A 372 13.52 -29.12 5.00
CA ILE A 372 14.70 -29.99 5.11
C ILE A 372 15.11 -30.16 6.57
N VAL A 373 15.25 -29.06 7.32
CA VAL A 373 15.63 -29.09 8.75
C VAL A 373 14.55 -29.75 9.60
N GLY A 374 13.27 -29.59 9.24
CA GLY A 374 12.17 -30.32 9.85
C GLY A 374 12.17 -31.83 9.52
N GLY A 375 12.99 -32.26 8.55
CA GLY A 375 13.06 -33.65 8.08
C GLY A 375 11.82 -34.11 7.30
N TRP A 376 11.11 -33.17 6.65
CA TRP A 376 9.97 -33.46 5.77
C TRP A 376 10.42 -33.70 4.33
N ALA A 377 11.55 -33.11 3.93
CA ALA A 377 12.13 -33.21 2.59
C ALA A 377 13.61 -33.61 2.67
N LEU A 378 14.12 -34.21 1.59
CA LEU A 378 15.54 -34.48 1.44
C LEU A 378 16.31 -33.21 1.07
N VAL A 379 17.61 -33.17 1.36
CA VAL A 379 18.48 -32.10 0.87
C VAL A 379 18.47 -32.02 -0.68
N SER A 380 18.41 -33.17 -1.34
CA SER A 380 18.28 -33.31 -2.80
C SER A 380 17.01 -32.66 -3.35
N ASP A 381 15.89 -32.73 -2.64
CA ASP A 381 14.63 -32.12 -3.07
C ASP A 381 14.70 -30.59 -3.07
N GLY A 382 15.33 -30.00 -2.05
CA GLY A 382 15.56 -28.55 -2.02
C GLY A 382 16.54 -28.09 -3.10
N ARG A 383 17.63 -28.84 -3.36
CA ARG A 383 18.56 -28.53 -4.45
C ARG A 383 17.87 -28.54 -5.81
N ARG A 384 17.08 -29.60 -6.08
CA ARG A 384 16.27 -29.71 -7.30
C ARG A 384 15.29 -28.54 -7.43
N ALA A 385 14.64 -28.17 -6.33
CA ALA A 385 13.70 -27.07 -6.30
C ALA A 385 14.36 -25.69 -6.46
N MET A 386 15.67 -25.56 -6.24
CA MET A 386 16.43 -24.33 -6.52
C MET A 386 17.14 -24.36 -7.88
N GLY A 387 16.90 -25.39 -8.70
CA GLY A 387 17.55 -25.56 -10.00
C GLY A 387 19.04 -25.93 -9.92
N LEU A 388 19.49 -26.45 -8.78
CA LEU A 388 20.88 -26.88 -8.56
C LEU A 388 21.04 -28.37 -8.90
N ASP A 389 22.22 -28.74 -9.37
CA ASP A 389 22.56 -30.14 -9.64
C ASP A 389 22.49 -30.99 -8.36
N VAL A 390 21.90 -32.17 -8.49
CA VAL A 390 21.72 -33.14 -7.40
C VAL A 390 22.66 -34.31 -7.62
N THR A 391 23.40 -34.67 -6.58
CA THR A 391 24.24 -35.87 -6.55
C THR A 391 23.66 -36.90 -5.59
N PRO A 392 24.04 -38.20 -5.70
CA PRO A 392 23.60 -39.22 -4.75
C PRO A 392 23.96 -38.93 -3.29
N ALA A 393 24.97 -38.09 -3.04
CA ALA A 393 25.35 -37.67 -1.70
C ALA A 393 24.34 -36.68 -1.06
N ASP A 394 23.48 -36.05 -1.86
CA ASP A 394 22.48 -35.09 -1.41
C ASP A 394 21.16 -35.77 -1.00
N GLU A 395 21.01 -37.09 -1.21
CA GLU A 395 19.82 -37.86 -0.82
C GLU A 395 19.82 -38.20 0.68
N VAL A 396 19.87 -37.17 1.52
CA VAL A 396 19.93 -37.30 2.98
C VAL A 396 18.84 -36.50 3.67
N TYR A 397 18.35 -37.02 4.80
CA TYR A 397 17.49 -36.28 5.73
C TYR A 397 18.33 -35.59 6.80
N LEU A 398 18.04 -34.33 7.09
CA LEU A 398 18.55 -33.67 8.30
C LEU A 398 17.56 -33.91 9.44
N ARG A 399 18.02 -34.56 10.51
CA ARG A 399 17.25 -34.76 11.74
C ARG A 399 18.02 -34.09 12.89
N GLY A 400 17.34 -33.22 13.63
CA GLY A 400 17.92 -32.61 14.81
C GLY A 400 18.18 -33.66 15.89
N LEU A 401 19.34 -33.61 16.54
CA LEU A 401 19.74 -34.55 17.60
C LEU A 401 18.77 -34.54 18.82
N ALA A 402 17.99 -33.47 18.97
CA ALA A 402 17.00 -33.26 20.04
C ALA A 402 15.56 -33.65 19.64
N THR A 403 15.34 -34.17 18.42
CA THR A 403 14.01 -34.56 17.93
C THR A 403 13.73 -36.02 18.31
N ILE A 404 12.73 -36.25 19.16
CA ILE A 404 12.30 -37.59 19.59
C ILE A 404 11.13 -38.04 18.72
N GLU A 405 11.24 -39.21 18.08
CA GLU A 405 10.15 -39.79 17.32
C GLU A 405 9.05 -40.29 18.26
N VAL A 406 7.83 -39.77 18.12
CA VAL A 406 6.65 -40.24 18.86
C VAL A 406 5.70 -40.95 17.89
N PRO A 407 5.45 -42.26 18.04
CA PRO A 407 4.56 -43.01 17.16
C PRO A 407 3.10 -42.52 17.23
N ALA A 408 2.39 -42.58 16.11
CA ALA A 408 0.97 -42.24 16.05
C ALA A 408 0.13 -43.13 16.98
N GLY A 409 -0.61 -42.51 17.90
CA GLY A 409 -1.43 -43.20 18.91
C GLY A 409 -0.79 -43.33 20.30
N ALA A 410 0.48 -42.93 20.47
CA ALA A 410 1.10 -42.83 21.79
C ALA A 410 0.71 -41.52 22.49
N SER A 411 0.28 -41.61 23.75
CA SER A 411 0.11 -40.43 24.63
C SER A 411 1.47 -39.84 24.93
N MET A 412 1.66 -38.58 24.53
CA MET A 412 2.87 -37.82 24.86
C MET A 412 2.79 -37.42 26.34
N ALA A 413 3.42 -38.20 27.23
CA ALA A 413 3.73 -37.71 28.56
C ALA A 413 4.91 -36.74 28.44
N LEU A 414 4.63 -35.46 28.24
CA LEU A 414 5.65 -34.42 28.32
C LEU A 414 6.28 -34.47 29.72
N PRO A 415 7.62 -34.50 29.85
CA PRO A 415 8.24 -34.42 31.16
C PRO A 415 7.86 -33.08 31.80
N ILE A 416 7.16 -33.15 32.93
CA ILE A 416 6.85 -31.98 33.73
C ILE A 416 8.17 -31.49 34.31
N ASN A 417 8.70 -30.38 33.81
CA ASN A 417 9.86 -29.73 34.42
C ASN A 417 9.42 -29.18 35.78
N GLN A 418 9.90 -29.81 36.85
CA GLN A 418 9.68 -29.40 38.22
C GLN A 418 10.99 -28.83 38.78
N ASP A 419 10.91 -27.73 39.52
CA ASP A 419 12.03 -27.30 40.34
C ASP A 419 12.28 -28.29 41.49
N ALA A 420 13.39 -28.13 42.23
CA ALA A 420 13.70 -28.97 43.39
C ALA A 420 12.65 -28.90 44.53
N LYS A 421 11.58 -28.11 44.37
CA LYS A 421 10.45 -27.95 45.29
C LYS A 421 9.12 -28.43 44.71
N GLY A 422 9.09 -29.03 43.52
CA GLY A 422 7.90 -29.66 42.93
C GLY A 422 6.97 -28.71 42.18
N ASN A 423 7.37 -27.48 41.87
CA ASN A 423 6.52 -26.52 41.14
C ASN A 423 6.63 -26.72 39.62
N VAL A 424 5.48 -26.73 38.94
CA VAL A 424 5.37 -26.90 37.47
C VAL A 424 5.85 -25.64 36.76
N ILE A 425 6.83 -25.78 35.86
CA ILE A 425 7.33 -24.69 35.01
C ILE A 425 6.53 -24.69 33.69
N PRO A 426 5.87 -23.58 33.30
CA PRO A 426 5.04 -23.55 32.10
C PRO A 426 5.85 -23.79 30.82
N LEU A 427 5.30 -24.67 29.97
CA LEU A 427 5.90 -25.18 28.75
C LEU A 427 5.70 -24.21 27.58
N LEU A 428 6.20 -22.98 27.72
CA LEU A 428 6.39 -22.00 26.64
C LEU A 428 7.19 -20.81 27.19
N ALA A 429 8.38 -21.10 27.72
CA ALA A 429 9.49 -20.15 27.62
C ALA A 429 9.89 -20.10 26.14
N TYR A 430 9.09 -19.41 25.32
CA TYR A 430 9.36 -19.18 23.91
C TYR A 430 10.77 -18.58 23.80
N GLN A 431 11.67 -19.36 23.20
CA GLN A 431 12.95 -18.96 22.61
C GLN A 431 13.50 -17.62 23.09
N ARG A 432 14.25 -17.63 24.21
CA ARG A 432 15.52 -16.88 24.23
C ARG A 432 16.44 -17.56 23.23
N GLY A 433 16.26 -17.32 21.95
CA GLY A 433 16.91 -18.15 20.94
C GLY A 433 16.62 -17.80 19.49
N GLY A 434 16.28 -16.55 19.20
CA GLY A 434 16.92 -15.88 18.08
C GLY A 434 17.98 -15.01 18.71
N GLN A 435 19.27 -15.36 18.59
CA GLN A 435 20.31 -14.35 18.79
C GLN A 435 20.01 -13.27 17.74
N LYS A 436 19.35 -12.18 18.12
CA LYS A 436 19.82 -10.89 17.60
C LYS A 436 21.31 -10.94 17.89
N SER A 437 22.17 -10.78 16.90
CA SER A 437 23.53 -10.36 17.21
C SER A 437 23.36 -9.20 18.20
N ASP A 438 23.98 -9.29 19.37
CA ASP A 438 23.78 -8.30 20.43
C ASP A 438 24.15 -6.87 19.94
N HIS A 439 24.79 -6.79 18.77
CA HIS A 439 25.09 -5.57 18.04
C HIS A 439 24.59 -5.58 16.59
N SER A 440 24.20 -4.41 16.09
CA SER A 440 23.85 -4.19 14.69
C SER A 440 25.11 -4.09 13.81
N PRO A 441 25.03 -4.42 12.50
CA PRO A 441 26.16 -4.26 11.58
C PRO A 441 26.71 -2.82 11.54
N THR A 442 25.87 -1.84 11.89
CA THR A 442 26.26 -0.44 12.04
C THR A 442 27.16 -0.24 13.25
N GLU A 443 26.82 -0.84 14.40
CA GLU A 443 27.63 -0.79 15.63
C GLU A 443 28.98 -1.47 15.43
N GLU A 444 29.01 -2.66 14.83
CA GLU A 444 30.26 -3.39 14.54
C GLU A 444 31.20 -2.58 13.63
N ARG A 445 30.66 -1.90 12.62
CA ARG A 445 31.43 -1.02 11.72
C ARG A 445 31.95 0.22 12.43
N LEU A 446 31.16 0.81 13.31
CA LEU A 446 31.50 2.06 14.02
C LEU A 446 32.49 1.82 15.16
N ALA A 447 32.43 0.66 15.81
CA ALA A 447 33.36 0.24 16.85
C ALA A 447 34.82 0.14 16.37
N LEU A 448 35.05 0.07 15.06
CA LEU A 448 36.38 0.11 14.46
C LEU A 448 36.99 1.53 14.39
N ARG A 449 36.21 2.58 14.68
CA ARG A 449 36.70 3.97 14.65
C ARG A 449 37.54 4.28 15.89
N ARG A 450 38.43 5.26 15.74
CA ARG A 450 39.27 5.73 16.84
C ARG A 450 38.43 6.48 17.88
N SER A 451 38.48 6.03 19.14
CA SER A 451 37.88 6.72 20.29
C SER A 451 38.77 7.86 20.79
N HIS A 452 38.11 8.89 21.33
CA HIS A 452 38.73 10.07 21.92
C HIS A 452 38.23 10.25 23.35
N LYS A 453 39.04 10.91 24.20
CA LYS A 453 38.62 11.22 25.57
C LYS A 453 37.60 12.36 25.56
N PRO A 454 36.52 12.26 26.37
CA PRO A 454 35.52 13.32 26.45
C PRO A 454 36.09 14.57 27.12
N THR A 455 35.66 15.74 26.68
CA THR A 455 36.00 17.01 27.35
C THR A 455 35.27 17.14 28.69
N GLN A 456 35.74 18.05 29.55
CA GLN A 456 35.10 18.27 30.86
C GLN A 456 33.63 18.71 30.72
N ALA A 457 33.31 19.48 29.67
CA ALA A 457 31.96 19.92 29.36
C ALA A 457 31.06 18.73 28.93
N GLN A 458 31.57 17.86 28.07
CA GLN A 458 30.86 16.65 27.62
C GLN A 458 30.61 15.67 28.77
N ALA A 459 31.60 15.45 29.63
CA ALA A 459 31.45 14.60 30.81
C ALA A 459 30.39 15.16 31.79
N ARG A 460 30.35 16.49 31.98
CA ARG A 460 29.34 17.16 32.81
C ARG A 460 27.93 17.04 32.22
N PHE A 461 27.77 17.28 30.91
CA PHE A 461 26.49 17.13 30.19
C PHE A 461 25.91 15.73 30.39
N VAL A 462 26.74 14.71 30.13
CA VAL A 462 26.38 13.30 30.28
C VAL A 462 25.97 12.96 31.72
N ALA A 463 26.73 13.44 32.71
CA ALA A 463 26.43 13.21 34.12
C ALA A 463 25.11 13.87 34.56
N MET A 464 24.80 15.06 34.04
CA MET A 464 23.52 15.73 34.30
C MET A 464 22.35 14.96 33.71
N MET A 465 22.46 14.50 32.46
CA MET A 465 21.45 13.67 31.80
C MET A 465 21.18 12.37 32.57
N ALA A 466 22.24 11.70 33.04
CA ALA A 466 22.13 10.50 33.87
C ALA A 466 21.50 10.77 35.24
N ARG A 467 21.74 11.95 35.84
CA ARG A 467 21.15 12.35 37.13
C ARG A 467 19.65 12.64 37.02
N GLN A 468 19.20 13.19 35.90
CA GLN A 468 17.78 13.50 35.65
C GLN A 468 16.96 12.24 35.32
N GLN A 469 17.60 11.22 34.71
CA GLN A 469 16.94 10.05 34.17
C GLN A 469 16.05 9.28 35.18
N PRO A 470 16.47 8.96 36.43
CA PRO A 470 15.65 8.18 37.36
C PRO A 470 14.30 8.83 37.69
N GLY A 471 14.26 10.16 37.87
CA GLY A 471 13.03 10.88 38.19
C GLY A 471 12.06 10.92 37.01
N LEU A 472 12.59 11.07 35.78
CA LEU A 472 11.80 11.02 34.55
C LEU A 472 11.24 9.62 34.28
N VAL A 473 12.04 8.58 34.55
CA VAL A 473 11.62 7.17 34.46
C VAL A 473 10.50 6.90 35.46
N GLU A 474 10.63 7.33 36.71
CA GLU A 474 9.61 7.12 37.74
C GLU A 474 8.28 7.80 37.37
N LEU A 475 8.36 9.03 36.84
CA LEU A 475 7.18 9.75 36.36
C LEU A 475 6.47 9.01 35.22
N PHE A 476 7.24 8.47 34.27
CA PHE A 476 6.66 7.73 33.16
C PHE A 476 6.11 6.36 33.60
N GLU A 477 6.85 5.64 34.45
CA GLU A 477 6.45 4.35 35.01
C GLU A 477 5.09 4.45 35.71
N ARG A 478 4.87 5.48 36.55
CA ARG A 478 3.59 5.70 37.23
C ARG A 478 2.42 5.88 36.25
N ARG A 479 2.63 6.62 35.16
CA ARG A 479 1.60 6.84 34.12
C ARG A 479 1.31 5.56 33.34
N LEU A 480 2.35 4.78 33.01
CA LEU A 480 2.21 3.50 32.31
C LEU A 480 1.51 2.45 33.17
N ILE A 481 1.82 2.35 34.47
CA ILE A 481 1.12 1.45 35.39
C ILE A 481 -0.37 1.77 35.43
N ALA A 482 -0.72 3.05 35.66
CA ALA A 482 -2.12 3.48 35.69
C ALA A 482 -2.85 3.19 34.36
N PHE A 483 -2.17 3.38 33.23
CA PHE A 483 -2.69 3.05 31.92
C PHE A 483 -2.95 1.55 31.74
N PHE A 484 -1.96 0.70 32.02
CA PHE A 484 -2.07 -0.75 31.83
C PHE A 484 -3.11 -1.37 32.77
N GLU A 485 -3.19 -0.91 34.03
CA GLU A 485 -4.22 -1.32 35.00
C GLU A 485 -5.63 -0.90 34.59
N LYS A 486 -5.77 0.29 33.97
CA LYS A 486 -7.06 0.72 33.43
C LYS A 486 -7.46 -0.15 32.24
N MET A 487 -6.55 -0.36 31.28
CA MET A 487 -6.82 -1.20 30.12
C MET A 487 -7.20 -2.64 30.52
N GLY A 488 -6.47 -3.25 31.45
CA GLY A 488 -6.80 -4.60 31.93
C GLY A 488 -8.18 -4.69 32.56
N ARG A 489 -8.60 -3.66 33.31
CA ARG A 489 -9.96 -3.57 33.88
C ARG A 489 -11.02 -3.43 32.79
N ASP A 490 -10.80 -2.56 31.81
CA ASP A 490 -11.75 -2.29 30.73
C ASP A 490 -11.95 -3.54 29.85
N VAL A 491 -10.85 -4.21 29.47
CA VAL A 491 -10.90 -5.46 28.69
C VAL A 491 -11.59 -6.57 29.49
N ALA A 492 -11.29 -6.72 30.78
CA ALA A 492 -11.92 -7.75 31.61
C ALA A 492 -13.42 -7.51 31.84
N ALA A 493 -13.84 -6.24 31.95
CA ALA A 493 -15.25 -5.87 32.08
C ALA A 493 -16.06 -6.26 30.83
N VAL A 494 -15.46 -6.14 29.65
CA VAL A 494 -16.06 -6.57 28.36
C VAL A 494 -15.96 -8.09 28.19
N ALA A 495 -14.86 -8.71 28.63
CA ALA A 495 -14.64 -10.14 28.50
C ALA A 495 -15.63 -10.97 29.33
N LEU A 496 -15.97 -10.53 30.55
CA LEU A 496 -16.84 -11.29 31.46
C LEU A 496 -18.19 -11.72 30.85
N PRO A 497 -19.04 -10.81 30.33
CA PRO A 497 -20.33 -11.21 29.74
C PRO A 497 -20.16 -12.09 28.50
N ILE A 498 -19.13 -11.85 27.68
CA ILE A 498 -18.86 -12.65 26.47
C ILE A 498 -18.44 -14.08 26.86
N LEU A 499 -17.56 -14.22 27.84
CA LEU A 499 -17.10 -15.53 28.33
C LEU A 499 -18.21 -16.33 29.03
N GLN A 500 -19.20 -15.65 29.63
CA GLN A 500 -20.39 -16.30 30.21
C GLN A 500 -21.33 -16.85 29.12
N GLU A 501 -21.47 -16.17 27.99
CA GLU A 501 -22.31 -16.61 26.85
C GLU A 501 -21.70 -17.83 26.11
N THR A 502 -20.38 -17.85 25.91
CA THR A 502 -19.72 -18.78 24.97
C THR A 502 -19.09 -20.02 25.61
N PHE A 503 -19.28 -20.26 26.92
CA PHE A 503 -18.64 -21.35 27.67
C PHE A 503 -18.98 -22.79 27.18
N LYS A 504 -19.84 -22.96 26.16
CA LYS A 504 -20.28 -24.27 25.63
C LYS A 504 -19.70 -24.66 24.25
N ALA A 505 -18.92 -23.82 23.57
CA ALA A 505 -18.39 -24.12 22.22
C ALA A 505 -16.86 -24.01 22.17
N SER A 506 -16.20 -25.05 21.65
CA SER A 506 -14.75 -25.27 21.81
C SER A 506 -13.86 -24.86 20.61
N ALA A 507 -14.39 -24.17 19.59
CA ALA A 507 -13.65 -23.89 18.36
C ALA A 507 -13.65 -22.41 17.92
N GLU A 508 -13.92 -21.46 18.82
CA GLU A 508 -14.17 -20.04 18.47
C GLU A 508 -13.24 -19.03 19.19
N ASP A 509 -12.08 -19.44 19.71
CA ASP A 509 -11.26 -18.55 20.57
C ASP A 509 -10.76 -17.29 19.85
N MET A 510 -10.49 -17.36 18.56
CA MET A 510 -10.14 -16.17 17.77
C MET A 510 -11.33 -15.21 17.61
N ILE A 511 -12.55 -15.73 17.43
CA ILE A 511 -13.78 -14.92 17.29
C ILE A 511 -14.12 -14.24 18.63
N ILE A 512 -13.93 -14.96 19.74
CA ILE A 512 -14.12 -14.42 21.09
C ILE A 512 -13.12 -13.30 21.36
N VAL A 513 -11.84 -13.51 21.02
CA VAL A 513 -10.78 -12.49 21.14
C VAL A 513 -11.14 -11.23 20.35
N GLU A 514 -11.57 -11.37 19.10
CA GLU A 514 -11.99 -10.23 18.26
C GLU A 514 -13.19 -9.48 18.83
N ARG A 515 -14.20 -10.20 19.33
CA ARG A 515 -15.40 -9.60 19.94
C ARG A 515 -15.07 -8.83 21.22
N ILE A 516 -14.17 -9.37 22.06
CA ILE A 516 -13.72 -8.71 23.29
C ILE A 516 -12.94 -7.44 22.98
N LEU A 517 -11.99 -7.48 22.04
CA LEU A 517 -11.19 -6.31 21.69
C LEU A 517 -12.01 -5.22 20.99
N GLY A 518 -12.96 -5.62 20.13
CA GLY A 518 -13.91 -4.69 19.52
C GLY A 518 -14.79 -3.99 20.56
N GLY A 519 -15.26 -4.71 21.58
CA GLY A 519 -16.06 -4.13 22.67
C GLY A 519 -15.25 -3.25 23.64
N ALA A 520 -13.96 -3.54 23.82
CA ALA A 520 -13.08 -2.79 24.72
C ALA A 520 -12.58 -1.44 24.15
N SER A 521 -12.98 -1.09 22.93
CA SER A 521 -12.61 0.19 22.29
C SER A 521 -11.10 0.46 22.29
N MET A 522 -10.32 -0.53 21.86
CA MET A 522 -8.85 -0.50 21.88
C MET A 522 -8.25 0.73 21.17
N GLU A 523 -8.90 1.25 20.14
CA GLU A 523 -8.51 2.47 19.41
C GLU A 523 -8.45 3.71 20.32
N VAL A 524 -9.36 3.82 21.31
CA VAL A 524 -9.35 4.92 22.30
C VAL A 524 -8.18 4.76 23.26
N SER A 525 -7.84 3.52 23.63
CA SER A 525 -6.69 3.24 24.50
C SER A 525 -5.36 3.59 23.82
N GLU A 526 -5.26 3.39 22.51
CA GLU A 526 -4.08 3.77 21.72
C GLU A 526 -3.89 5.30 21.69
N ALA A 527 -4.98 6.06 21.53
CA ALA A 527 -4.93 7.53 21.57
C ALA A 527 -4.49 8.06 22.95
N VAL A 528 -5.02 7.49 24.04
CA VAL A 528 -4.63 7.85 25.42
C VAL A 528 -3.17 7.49 25.70
N LEU A 529 -2.70 6.35 25.18
CA LEU A 529 -1.30 5.97 25.30
C LEU A 529 -0.42 7.00 24.59
N ARG A 530 -0.76 7.36 23.36
CA ARG A 530 -0.03 8.37 22.58
C ARG A 530 0.08 9.70 23.33
N GLU A 531 -1.02 10.23 23.87
CA GLU A 531 -1.00 11.46 24.67
C GLU A 531 -0.07 11.34 25.89
N THR A 532 -0.05 10.17 26.54
CA THR A 532 0.84 9.88 27.67
C THR A 532 2.32 9.97 27.26
N TYR A 533 2.68 9.43 26.09
CA TYR A 533 4.04 9.51 25.55
C TYR A 533 4.40 10.94 25.18
N GLU A 534 3.54 11.63 24.43
CA GLU A 534 3.78 13.01 23.99
C GLU A 534 4.06 13.94 25.17
N ALA A 535 3.28 13.81 26.25
CA ALA A 535 3.47 14.60 27.46
C ALA A 535 4.80 14.30 28.20
N VAL A 536 5.22 13.03 28.26
CA VAL A 536 6.49 12.65 28.89
C VAL A 536 7.68 13.05 28.04
N TYR A 537 7.62 12.84 26.73
CA TYR A 537 8.68 13.22 25.79
C TYR A 537 8.93 14.72 25.79
N LEU A 538 7.86 15.52 25.91
CA LEU A 538 7.97 16.96 26.08
C LEU A 538 8.68 17.33 27.39
N GLU A 539 8.38 16.63 28.49
CA GLU A 539 9.01 16.86 29.79
C GLU A 539 10.51 16.49 29.77
N VAL A 540 10.85 15.36 29.14
CA VAL A 540 12.24 14.95 28.92
C VAL A 540 12.98 15.97 28.06
N ALA A 541 12.35 16.49 27.00
CA ALA A 541 12.95 17.50 26.13
C ALA A 541 13.25 18.82 26.86
N LYS A 542 12.37 19.23 27.79
CA LYS A 542 12.60 20.41 28.65
C LYS A 542 13.76 20.16 29.60
N SER A 543 13.75 19.04 30.32
CA SER A 543 14.81 18.68 31.28
C SER A 543 16.19 18.54 30.61
N SER A 544 16.22 18.01 29.38
CA SER A 544 17.45 17.90 28.58
C SER A 544 18.04 19.26 28.19
N GLY A 545 17.23 20.32 28.14
CA GLY A 545 17.70 21.69 27.88
C GLY A 545 18.59 22.24 28.99
N GLU A 546 18.30 21.89 30.26
CA GLU A 546 19.12 22.28 31.41
C GLU A 546 20.51 21.62 31.36
N ALA A 547 20.59 20.36 30.90
CA ALA A 547 21.87 19.69 30.72
C ALA A 547 22.65 20.31 29.54
N ALA A 548 21.96 20.68 28.46
CA ALA A 548 22.55 21.26 27.25
C ALA A 548 23.29 22.59 27.50
N GLU A 549 22.94 23.33 28.56
CA GLU A 549 23.67 24.52 29.03
C GLU A 549 25.14 24.21 29.35
N ALA A 550 25.45 23.02 29.85
CA ALA A 550 26.82 22.60 30.15
C ALA A 550 27.71 22.54 28.89
N LEU A 551 27.11 22.51 27.71
CA LEU A 551 27.78 22.56 26.41
C LEU A 551 27.69 23.96 25.76
N GLY A 552 27.07 24.95 26.41
CA GLY A 552 26.81 26.27 25.83
C GLY A 552 25.67 26.30 24.81
N LEU A 553 24.80 25.27 24.81
CA LEU A 553 23.58 25.25 24.00
C LEU A 553 22.41 25.93 24.73
N SER A 554 21.40 26.38 23.97
CA SER A 554 20.21 27.04 24.52
C SER A 554 19.40 26.13 25.46
N THR A 555 19.03 26.65 26.63
CA THR A 555 18.15 26.00 27.61
C THR A 555 16.68 25.99 27.17
N GLY A 556 16.28 26.94 26.33
CA GLY A 556 14.93 27.01 25.76
C GLY A 556 14.64 25.78 24.90
N LEU A 557 13.37 25.41 24.75
CA LEU A 557 12.95 24.33 23.85
C LEU A 557 12.40 24.94 22.55
N PRO A 558 13.15 24.92 21.44
CA PRO A 558 12.68 25.45 20.16
C PRO A 558 11.50 24.62 19.63
N ASP A 559 10.55 25.27 18.95
CA ASP A 559 9.37 24.60 18.35
C ASP A 559 9.73 23.44 17.40
N PRO A 560 10.77 23.54 16.54
CA PRO A 560 11.18 22.41 15.69
C PRO A 560 11.63 21.20 16.51
N VAL A 561 12.41 21.43 17.58
CA VAL A 561 12.90 20.39 18.49
C VAL A 561 11.73 19.77 19.27
N ALA A 562 10.81 20.58 19.79
CA ALA A 562 9.63 20.11 20.50
C ALA A 562 8.79 19.18 19.61
N ARG A 563 8.53 19.59 18.36
CA ARG A 563 7.78 18.78 17.39
C ARG A 563 8.53 17.49 17.05
N ALA A 564 9.84 17.56 16.80
CA ALA A 564 10.63 16.39 16.45
C ALA A 564 10.62 15.33 17.58
N VAL A 565 10.89 15.75 18.82
CA VAL A 565 10.92 14.86 20.00
C VAL A 565 9.54 14.28 20.29
N VAL A 566 8.49 15.11 20.32
CA VAL A 566 7.11 14.62 20.53
C VAL A 566 6.71 13.64 19.44
N SER A 567 7.06 13.93 18.18
CA SER A 567 6.73 13.05 17.07
C SER A 567 7.46 11.70 17.14
N ALA A 568 8.65 11.64 17.75
CA ALA A 568 9.39 10.40 17.95
C ALA A 568 8.77 9.51 19.05
N GLY A 569 7.96 10.08 19.94
CA GLY A 569 7.26 9.38 21.00
C GLY A 569 6.38 8.24 20.47
N GLY A 570 6.58 7.03 21.00
CA GLY A 570 5.75 5.86 20.69
C GLY A 570 6.07 5.16 19.36
N ARG A 571 6.89 5.74 18.47
CA ARG A 571 7.16 5.18 17.11
C ARG A 571 7.83 3.80 17.08
N ARG A 572 8.37 3.31 18.19
CA ARG A 572 9.02 1.98 18.24
C ARG A 572 7.98 0.87 18.08
N ALA A 573 8.28 -0.08 17.18
CA ALA A 573 7.39 -1.11 16.62
C ALA A 573 6.75 -2.10 17.61
N GLY A 574 6.86 -1.87 18.92
CA GLY A 574 6.26 -2.71 19.96
C GLY A 574 5.38 -1.98 20.97
N LEU A 575 5.24 -0.65 20.86
CA LEU A 575 4.56 0.17 21.86
C LEU A 575 3.23 0.75 21.35
N ILE A 576 3.11 1.07 20.06
CA ILE A 576 1.84 1.48 19.43
C ILE A 576 0.99 0.28 19.01
N ASP A 577 1.61 -0.84 18.60
CA ASP A 577 0.89 -2.08 18.23
C ASP A 577 0.37 -2.84 19.47
N MET A 578 -0.60 -2.21 20.12
CA MET A 578 -1.31 -2.74 21.28
C MET A 578 -2.28 -3.85 20.89
N THR A 579 -2.84 -3.78 19.68
CA THR A 579 -3.92 -4.66 19.23
C THR A 579 -3.42 -6.08 19.02
N GLU A 580 -2.33 -6.30 18.28
CA GLU A 580 -1.81 -7.66 18.04
C GLU A 580 -1.24 -8.30 19.31
N ARG A 581 -0.61 -7.48 20.17
CA ARG A 581 -0.10 -7.95 21.47
C ARG A 581 -1.22 -8.28 22.45
N ALA A 582 -2.27 -7.45 22.49
CA ALA A 582 -3.45 -7.72 23.29
C ALA A 582 -4.20 -8.96 22.79
N LYS A 583 -4.32 -9.16 21.47
CA LYS A 583 -4.86 -10.40 20.87
C LYS A 583 -4.10 -11.63 21.36
N THR A 584 -2.77 -11.60 21.28
CA THR A 584 -1.92 -12.72 21.70
C THR A 584 -2.05 -13.00 23.19
N SER A 585 -1.98 -11.97 24.04
CA SER A 585 -2.16 -12.10 25.49
C SER A 585 -3.55 -12.61 25.86
N LEU A 586 -4.59 -12.11 25.20
CA LEU A 586 -5.98 -12.50 25.43
C LEU A 586 -6.24 -13.95 25.00
N PHE A 587 -5.71 -14.34 23.84
CA PHE A 587 -5.79 -15.72 23.34
C PHE A 587 -5.13 -16.70 24.31
N ASN A 588 -3.90 -16.40 24.76
CA ASN A 588 -3.19 -17.24 25.71
C ASN A 588 -3.92 -17.33 27.06
N ALA A 589 -4.43 -16.20 27.57
CA ALA A 589 -5.19 -16.17 28.82
C ALA A 589 -6.43 -17.06 28.78
N ILE A 590 -7.19 -17.02 27.67
CA ILE A 590 -8.40 -17.83 27.48
C ILE A 590 -8.03 -19.31 27.31
N ALA A 591 -7.02 -19.63 26.50
CA ALA A 591 -6.57 -20.99 26.25
C ALA A 591 -6.06 -21.68 27.54
N GLU A 592 -5.19 -21.01 28.30
CA GLU A 592 -4.62 -21.53 29.55
C GLU A 592 -5.69 -21.68 30.63
N GLY A 593 -6.57 -20.69 30.79
CA GLY A 593 -7.62 -20.77 31.81
C GLY A 593 -8.65 -21.86 31.51
N ARG A 594 -8.97 -22.11 30.24
CA ARG A 594 -9.80 -23.25 29.84
C ARG A 594 -9.12 -24.58 30.10
N ALA A 595 -7.83 -24.70 29.78
CA ALA A 595 -7.04 -25.89 30.08
C ALA A 595 -6.96 -26.17 31.59
N ALA A 596 -6.98 -25.11 32.42
CA ALA A 596 -7.05 -25.19 33.87
C ALA A 596 -8.47 -25.43 34.45
N GLY A 597 -9.51 -25.48 33.61
CA GLY A 597 -10.90 -25.68 34.04
C GLY A 597 -11.53 -24.46 34.73
N GLU A 598 -11.02 -23.27 34.48
CA GLU A 598 -11.50 -22.01 35.08
C GLU A 598 -12.88 -21.62 34.54
N GLY A 599 -13.80 -21.22 35.43
CA GLY A 599 -15.09 -20.62 35.04
C GLY A 599 -14.93 -19.19 34.52
N ALA A 600 -15.99 -18.63 33.91
CA ALA A 600 -15.96 -17.32 33.24
C ALA A 600 -15.41 -16.17 34.13
N ASP A 601 -15.77 -16.12 35.41
CA ASP A 601 -15.26 -15.10 36.35
C ASP A 601 -13.76 -15.24 36.65
N ALA A 602 -13.25 -16.46 36.69
CA ALA A 602 -11.82 -16.72 36.89
C ALA A 602 -11.04 -16.39 35.62
N LEU A 603 -11.57 -16.74 34.44
CA LEU A 603 -11.03 -16.37 33.14
C LEU A 603 -10.95 -14.85 32.96
N ALA A 604 -12.00 -14.10 33.30
CA ALA A 604 -11.99 -12.64 33.20
C ALA A 604 -10.91 -12.00 34.10
N ARG A 605 -10.66 -12.56 35.29
CA ARG A 605 -9.56 -12.12 36.17
C ARG A 605 -8.18 -12.43 35.59
N ARG A 606 -8.01 -13.60 34.98
CA ARG A 606 -6.76 -13.98 34.28
C ARG A 606 -6.49 -13.05 33.10
N VAL A 607 -7.51 -12.80 32.28
CA VAL A 607 -7.46 -11.84 31.15
C VAL A 607 -6.98 -10.47 31.63
N ARG A 608 -7.52 -9.95 32.73
CA ARG A 608 -7.06 -8.68 33.31
C ARG A 608 -5.55 -8.69 33.57
N VAL A 609 -5.07 -9.67 34.32
CA VAL A 609 -3.66 -9.76 34.74
C VAL A 609 -2.73 -9.93 33.55
N ASP A 610 -3.12 -10.73 32.55
CA ASP A 610 -2.32 -10.98 31.35
C ASP A 610 -2.24 -9.78 30.41
N ILE A 611 -3.32 -9.00 30.30
CA ILE A 611 -3.32 -7.73 29.56
C ILE A 611 -2.49 -6.67 30.28
N GLU A 612 -2.54 -6.59 31.61
CA GLU A 612 -1.73 -5.67 32.43
C GLU A 612 -0.23 -5.96 32.25
N ARG A 613 0.19 -7.21 32.46
CA ARG A 613 1.62 -7.60 32.43
C ARG A 613 2.18 -7.82 31.02
N GLY A 614 1.34 -8.14 30.04
CA GLY A 614 1.77 -8.50 28.68
C GLY A 614 2.76 -9.67 28.70
N ARG A 615 3.91 -9.52 28.03
CA ARG A 615 4.99 -10.53 28.02
C ARG A 615 5.84 -10.57 29.29
N TYR A 616 5.64 -9.64 30.23
CA TYR A 616 6.48 -9.49 31.41
C TYR A 616 5.88 -10.22 32.61
N ARG A 617 6.68 -10.37 33.67
CA ARG A 617 6.25 -11.02 34.91
C ARG A 617 5.05 -10.32 35.56
N ASP A 618 5.08 -9.00 35.59
CA ASP A 618 4.11 -8.12 36.24
C ASP A 618 4.07 -6.75 35.56
N VAL A 619 3.02 -5.96 35.84
CA VAL A 619 2.79 -4.64 35.24
C VAL A 619 3.89 -3.64 35.61
N GLN A 620 4.46 -3.75 36.80
CA GLN A 620 5.54 -2.88 37.28
C GLN A 620 6.80 -3.12 36.44
N THR A 621 7.17 -4.38 36.21
CA THR A 621 8.31 -4.76 35.37
C THR A 621 8.11 -4.28 33.94
N ARG A 622 6.90 -4.45 33.38
CA ARG A 622 6.55 -3.93 32.05
C ARG A 622 6.73 -2.42 31.96
N ALA A 623 6.08 -1.68 32.86
CA ALA A 623 6.11 -0.23 32.88
C ALA A 623 7.52 0.32 33.08
N LYS A 624 8.29 -0.28 33.99
CA LYS A 624 9.67 0.10 34.29
C LYS A 624 10.61 -0.11 33.11
N VAL A 625 10.53 -1.25 32.42
CA VAL A 625 11.37 -1.51 31.23
C VAL A 625 11.08 -0.50 30.13
N ILE A 626 9.78 -0.29 29.82
CA ILE A 626 9.34 0.67 28.80
C ILE A 626 9.74 2.10 29.19
N ALA A 627 9.45 2.53 30.42
CA ALA A 627 9.78 3.87 30.90
C ALA A 627 11.27 4.16 30.78
N ARG A 628 12.14 3.20 31.10
CA ARG A 628 13.60 3.34 30.98
C ARG A 628 14.05 3.50 29.54
N THR A 629 13.65 2.60 28.65
CA THR A 629 14.10 2.59 27.24
C THR A 629 13.60 3.82 26.48
N GLU A 630 12.39 4.27 26.80
CA GLU A 630 11.77 5.42 26.15
C GLU A 630 12.29 6.75 26.69
N THR A 631 12.57 6.85 27.99
CA THR A 631 13.22 8.04 28.56
C THR A 631 14.61 8.21 27.96
N ALA A 632 15.40 7.13 27.83
CA ALA A 632 16.72 7.17 27.19
C ALA A 632 16.65 7.59 25.71
N PHE A 633 15.62 7.12 24.99
CA PHE A 633 15.41 7.49 23.59
C PHE A 633 14.96 8.94 23.42
N ALA A 634 14.06 9.42 24.28
CA ALA A 634 13.62 10.81 24.30
C ALA A 634 14.80 11.75 24.62
N GLN A 635 15.67 11.39 25.56
CA GLN A 635 16.90 12.11 25.88
C GLN A 635 17.86 12.17 24.69
N SER A 636 18.07 11.04 24.01
CA SER A 636 18.94 10.95 22.82
C SER A 636 18.40 11.77 21.65
N THR A 637 17.11 11.62 21.35
CA THR A 637 16.42 12.38 20.29
C THR A 637 16.45 13.87 20.59
N SER A 638 16.15 14.28 21.84
CA SER A 638 16.23 15.69 22.22
C SER A 638 17.63 16.26 22.04
N THR A 639 18.66 15.49 22.37
CA THR A 639 20.06 15.91 22.22
C THR A 639 20.43 16.08 20.74
N ILE A 640 20.07 15.13 19.89
CA ILE A 640 20.37 15.16 18.45
C ILE A 640 19.65 16.34 17.77
N GLU A 641 18.36 16.53 18.05
CA GLU A 641 17.58 17.60 17.43
C GLU A 641 18.02 18.99 17.91
N ARG A 642 18.39 19.13 19.19
CA ARG A 642 19.01 20.37 19.70
C ARG A 642 20.36 20.65 19.04
N SER A 643 21.15 19.60 18.79
CA SER A 643 22.43 19.72 18.09
C SER A 643 22.22 20.21 16.66
N ARG A 644 21.23 19.64 15.96
CA ARG A 644 20.88 20.00 14.58
C ARG A 644 20.43 21.46 14.49
N GLU A 645 19.57 21.90 15.39
CA GLU A 645 19.11 23.30 15.48
C GLU A 645 20.27 24.27 15.76
N ALA A 646 21.22 23.86 16.60
CA ALA A 646 22.42 24.63 16.91
C ALA A 646 23.50 24.59 15.81
N GLY A 647 23.25 23.92 14.67
CA GLY A 647 24.21 23.81 13.57
C GLY A 647 25.38 22.85 13.82
N VAL A 648 25.31 22.02 14.87
CA VAL A 648 26.31 20.99 15.16
C VAL A 648 26.09 19.80 14.22
N GLN A 649 27.18 19.24 13.66
CA GLN A 649 27.09 18.15 12.67
C GLN A 649 27.46 16.76 13.22
N GLN A 650 28.14 16.71 14.37
CA GLN A 650 28.70 15.49 14.93
C GLN A 650 28.44 15.38 16.42
N ALA A 651 28.39 14.15 16.93
CA ALA A 651 28.28 13.85 18.34
C ALA A 651 29.28 12.76 18.74
N MET A 652 29.72 12.81 20.00
CA MET A 652 30.49 11.76 20.64
C MET A 652 29.53 10.75 21.27
N VAL A 653 29.78 9.45 21.04
CA VAL A 653 29.02 8.34 21.63
C VAL A 653 29.58 8.03 23.01
N PHE A 654 28.69 7.75 23.96
CA PHE A 654 29.04 7.21 25.27
C PHE A 654 28.22 5.95 25.50
N ASP A 655 28.92 4.83 25.68
CA ASP A 655 28.32 3.49 25.66
C ASP A 655 28.89 2.54 26.72
N ASN A 656 29.99 2.92 27.40
CA ASN A 656 30.63 2.11 28.46
C ASN A 656 30.60 2.81 29.82
N ARG A 657 29.42 3.29 30.22
CA ARG A 657 29.29 4.13 31.42
C ARG A 657 29.19 3.34 32.72
N THR A 658 28.78 2.08 32.63
CA THR A 658 28.54 1.27 33.82
C THR A 658 29.70 0.36 34.15
N GLY A 659 30.65 0.18 33.21
CA GLY A 659 31.82 -0.68 33.36
C GLY A 659 31.49 -2.18 33.32
N PHE A 660 30.26 -2.54 32.97
CA PHE A 660 29.76 -3.91 32.80
C PHE A 660 29.35 -4.19 31.35
N ASP A 661 29.83 -3.37 30.42
CA ASP A 661 29.46 -3.39 29.01
C ASP A 661 30.44 -4.30 28.22
N ASP A 662 29.99 -4.89 27.11
CA ASP A 662 30.79 -5.80 26.28
C ASP A 662 31.90 -5.10 25.47
N ASP A 663 32.70 -5.88 24.74
CA ASP A 663 33.84 -5.38 23.96
C ASP A 663 33.44 -4.35 22.89
N ILE A 664 32.25 -4.49 22.30
CA ILE A 664 31.75 -3.58 21.26
C ILE A 664 31.25 -2.29 21.89
N CYS A 665 30.47 -2.35 22.96
CA CYS A 665 30.06 -1.15 23.71
C CYS A 665 31.28 -0.38 24.27
N SER A 666 32.30 -1.11 24.72
CA SER A 666 33.57 -0.52 25.16
C SER A 666 34.32 0.19 24.02
N ALA A 667 34.30 -0.38 22.82
CA ALA A 667 34.92 0.21 21.63
C ALA A 667 34.12 1.40 21.06
N MET A 668 32.81 1.43 21.27
CA MET A 668 31.92 2.53 20.89
C MET A 668 32.06 3.75 21.81
N ASP A 669 32.59 3.60 23.02
CA ASP A 669 32.75 4.72 23.94
C ASP A 669 33.82 5.72 23.43
N GLY A 670 33.43 6.99 23.30
CA GLY A 670 34.32 8.07 22.85
C GLY A 670 34.50 8.18 21.33
N ILE A 671 33.77 7.39 20.52
CA ILE A 671 33.82 7.56 19.05
C ILE A 671 33.01 8.77 18.60
N THR A 672 33.42 9.36 17.47
CA THR A 672 32.70 10.44 16.81
C THR A 672 31.81 9.89 15.68
N VAL A 673 30.54 10.26 15.70
CA VAL A 673 29.53 9.90 14.70
C VAL A 673 28.85 11.15 14.15
N THR A 674 28.30 11.05 12.94
CA THR A 674 27.40 12.10 12.42
C THR A 674 26.07 12.09 13.18
N LEU A 675 25.32 13.20 13.14
CA LEU A 675 23.98 13.23 13.77
C LEU A 675 23.02 12.18 13.19
N ASP A 676 23.15 11.83 11.91
CA ASP A 676 22.31 10.80 11.28
C ASP A 676 22.72 9.39 11.73
N GLU A 677 24.03 9.13 11.89
CA GLU A 677 24.54 7.90 12.52
C GLU A 677 24.09 7.80 13.99
N ALA A 678 24.12 8.91 14.73
CA ALA A 678 23.62 8.96 16.11
C ALA A 678 22.11 8.68 16.19
N GLN A 679 21.32 9.21 15.26
CA GLN A 679 19.88 8.97 15.21
C GLN A 679 19.57 7.49 14.90
N ALA A 680 20.34 6.86 14.02
CA ALA A 680 20.24 5.43 13.75
C ALA A 680 20.61 4.59 14.98
N LEU A 681 21.73 4.90 15.65
CA LEU A 681 22.16 4.21 16.87
C LEU A 681 21.20 4.41 18.06
N ALA A 682 20.48 5.54 18.12
CA ALA A 682 19.46 5.80 19.13
C ALA A 682 18.16 5.01 18.85
N ALA A 683 17.85 4.77 17.56
CA ALA A 683 16.70 3.98 17.17
C ALA A 683 16.89 2.49 17.50
N ASP A 684 18.12 1.98 17.42
CA ASP A 684 18.49 0.65 17.88
C ASP A 684 18.29 0.53 19.42
N GLU A 685 17.62 -0.54 19.88
CA GLU A 685 17.38 -0.77 21.31
C GLU A 685 18.67 -1.22 22.01
N HIS A 686 19.34 -0.30 22.70
CA HIS A 686 20.50 -0.64 23.54
C HIS A 686 20.06 -1.26 24.88
N PRO A 687 20.72 -2.34 25.36
CA PRO A 687 20.47 -2.88 26.69
C PRO A 687 20.53 -1.79 27.76
N ASN A 688 19.55 -1.81 28.67
CA ASN A 688 19.43 -0.90 29.82
C ASN A 688 19.31 0.62 29.53
N GLY A 689 19.30 1.05 28.26
CA GLY A 689 19.22 2.47 27.89
C GLY A 689 20.44 3.29 28.31
N THR A 690 21.62 2.67 28.30
CA THR A 690 22.90 3.25 28.77
C THR A 690 23.59 4.13 27.74
N ARG A 691 23.36 3.87 26.44
CA ARG A 691 23.90 4.68 25.35
C ARG A 691 23.35 6.09 25.36
N SER A 692 24.22 7.08 25.15
CA SER A 692 23.77 8.41 24.74
C SER A 692 24.89 9.21 24.07
N PHE A 693 24.54 10.41 23.63
CA PHE A 693 25.33 11.19 22.70
C PHE A 693 25.61 12.56 23.30
N SER A 694 26.81 13.10 23.08
CA SER A 694 27.15 14.48 23.43
C SER A 694 27.55 15.26 22.17
N PRO A 695 26.92 16.42 21.88
CA PRO A 695 27.29 17.26 20.74
C PRO A 695 28.77 17.65 20.73
N LEU A 696 29.39 17.70 19.54
CA LEU A 696 30.75 18.21 19.34
C LEU A 696 30.70 19.67 18.87
N ILE A 697 30.94 20.60 19.77
CA ILE A 697 30.90 22.04 19.48
C ILE A 697 32.32 22.50 19.14
N GLN A 698 32.47 23.27 18.05
CA GLN A 698 33.76 23.63 17.42
C GLN A 698 34.80 24.33 18.31
N ALA A 699 34.45 24.73 19.55
CA ALA A 699 35.41 25.27 20.51
C ALA A 699 36.44 24.23 21.02
N ASP A 700 36.15 22.93 20.89
CA ASP A 700 36.97 21.83 21.45
C ASP A 700 37.96 21.21 20.45
N GLN A 701 38.26 21.86 19.30
CA GLN A 701 39.29 21.39 18.33
C GLN A 701 40.67 22.06 18.50
N GLN A 702 40.88 22.83 19.56
CA GLN A 702 42.20 23.33 19.95
C GLN A 702 42.63 22.73 21.30
N GLU A 703 42.90 21.44 21.32
CA GLU A 703 43.88 20.83 22.25
C GLU A 703 44.45 19.53 21.67
#